data_AF-A0A1G2VZK7-F1
#
_entry.id   AF-A0A1G2VZK7-F1
#
_cell.length_a   1.000
_cell.length_b   1.000
_cell.length_c   1.000
_cell.angle_alpha   90.00
_cell.angle_beta   90.00
_cell.angle_gamma   90.00
#
_symmetry.space_group_name_H-M   'P 1'
#
loop_
_entity.id
_entity.type
_entity.pdbx_description
1 polymer ?
#
loop_
_entity_poly.entity_id
_entity_poly.type
_entity_poly.pdbx_seq_one_letter_code
_entity_poly.pdbx_strand_id
1 'polypeptide(L)'
;MIKESLRNTLLNLLCLAALIATPVLLSACGGGGSSGGSSADATPATTDSGSTAVFQAVDPYIVGAVFQEIAEDGHTLLQRSSTASDAQGHFTFPNALSPRSFVELKAGSKGMHLGTNYQGMLRFRIPAEGVSEEADVVVSPLTTLEANGFSRQGIIALLANAGLPGLTSADFDSDPMAGLPGQTSGITAADLRPLQANMAINALLEALNDSNLAPADMNDPANTQLFQGIVGATIDTLNPTLFAQMATDVGQQVGVAIRIDDLIYAAVNAQGTMVGRMRDAIAANGLPLPSTLLPTAVEDCLAQTGAWMASQAESRGGSHQGNTGNTGNTGNTGTADNSAGKTLYDTNCAGCHALGAYDTSGFMDLDGLGSLVAGKITAGHQGIGLTASELTSLASWIDNPVQGSTGGGTAPDPGTTPDPGTVPNPGTVPDPGTTSDGQTVYDSNCASCHALGGYDTTGFLDLAGKGNLFNAKLAAGHNGISLNVADEDALIGWADSQNGGGTTVPPVTTDGATLYAQECQGCHGLLASTDIGNRTAAGIESAIAGNLGGMGGISLAADQVQAIVDVLPVATPPDPGTPPATDGASLYDGNCASCHQIATYDEAGSAPDLGGKGSVIADKLGLGHMGLSMTTTDLDTLAAWLDTFTAVVVEPAPLDCNACHGQPPTGVDYPNGAGAHAVHLALQGIDSCDTCHQGAAHNNVVDLALPVNYDAQSGMAVVNADSTCSNVSCHGGQTTPNWWTGQLSVNSECVSCHTSGTTQYNGYNSGEHRKHRNQSCTVCHNTGALANGHFGSLNTSGLEGNAPATVGGGSTRVTSYDPGTGNCTTSCHGRETW
;
A
#
# COMPACT_ATOMS: atom_id res chain seq x y z
N MET A 1 -24.43 -1.63 33.36
CA MET A 1 -25.55 -2.56 33.63
C MET A 1 -25.73 -3.60 32.51
N ILE A 2 -24.63 -4.18 32.01
CA ILE A 2 -24.64 -5.29 31.04
C ILE A 2 -23.60 -6.32 31.51
N LYS A 3 -23.67 -6.69 32.81
CA LYS A 3 -22.84 -7.76 33.40
C LYS A 3 -23.67 -8.83 34.11
N GLU A 4 -25.01 -8.75 34.03
CA GLU A 4 -25.92 -9.71 34.68
C GLU A 4 -26.67 -10.64 33.71
N SER A 5 -26.60 -10.44 32.39
CA SER A 5 -27.36 -11.27 31.43
C SER A 5 -26.67 -12.57 30.97
N LEU A 6 -25.38 -12.79 31.32
CA LEU A 6 -24.64 -13.99 30.87
C LEU A 6 -24.44 -15.05 31.97
N ARG A 7 -24.92 -14.81 33.21
CA ARG A 7 -24.82 -15.78 34.31
C ARG A 7 -25.95 -16.82 34.37
N ASN A 8 -27.04 -16.65 33.62
CA ASN A 8 -28.23 -17.51 33.74
C ASN A 8 -28.30 -18.69 32.75
N THR A 9 -27.41 -18.77 31.75
CA THR A 9 -27.41 -19.89 30.79
C THR A 9 -26.44 -21.01 31.18
N LEU A 10 -25.51 -20.75 32.11
CA LEU A 10 -24.49 -21.71 32.57
C LEU A 10 -24.90 -22.53 33.82
N LEU A 11 -26.07 -22.25 34.40
CA LEU A 11 -26.55 -22.95 35.61
C LEU A 11 -27.49 -24.14 35.34
N ASN A 12 -27.91 -24.36 34.09
CA ASN A 12 -28.88 -25.42 33.73
C ASN A 12 -28.28 -26.70 33.13
N LEU A 13 -26.94 -26.84 33.06
CA LEU A 13 -26.29 -28.07 32.56
C LEU A 13 -25.50 -28.87 33.61
N LEU A 14 -25.47 -28.44 34.88
CA LEU A 14 -24.61 -29.05 35.91
C LEU A 14 -25.33 -29.97 36.92
N CYS A 15 -26.50 -30.53 36.56
CA CYS A 15 -27.19 -31.53 37.36
C CYS A 15 -27.84 -32.63 36.52
N LEU A 16 -27.05 -33.55 35.93
CA LEU A 16 -27.46 -34.96 35.89
C LEU A 16 -26.26 -35.94 35.69
N ALA A 17 -25.86 -36.53 36.82
CA ALA A 17 -25.34 -37.88 37.00
C ALA A 17 -23.91 -38.26 36.55
N ALA A 18 -23.01 -38.32 37.54
CA ALA A 18 -22.06 -39.42 37.73
C ALA A 18 -22.84 -40.76 37.92
N LEU A 19 -22.36 -41.98 37.69
CA LEU A 19 -21.08 -42.64 37.98
C LEU A 19 -21.25 -44.11 37.49
N ILE A 20 -20.22 -44.80 36.96
CA ILE A 20 -19.94 -46.25 37.13
C ILE A 20 -18.60 -46.58 36.43
N ALA A 21 -17.86 -47.47 37.07
CA ALA A 21 -16.43 -47.70 36.99
C ALA A 21 -15.92 -48.55 35.80
N THR A 22 -14.63 -48.34 35.49
CA THR A 22 -13.66 -49.23 34.81
C THR A 22 -13.34 -50.50 35.65
N PRO A 23 -12.53 -51.50 35.21
CA PRO A 23 -11.70 -51.65 33.98
C PRO A 23 -11.73 -53.05 33.29
N VAL A 24 -11.21 -53.18 32.06
CA VAL A 24 -10.60 -54.44 31.55
C VAL A 24 -9.42 -54.12 30.61
N LEU A 25 -8.27 -54.75 30.89
CA LEU A 25 -7.04 -54.84 30.09
C LEU A 25 -7.16 -55.93 29.00
N LEU A 26 -6.53 -55.77 27.82
CA LEU A 26 -5.50 -56.67 27.23
C LEU A 26 -5.12 -56.30 25.77
N SER A 27 -3.83 -56.03 25.56
CA SER A 27 -2.87 -56.51 24.52
C SER A 27 -3.21 -56.64 23.02
N ALA A 28 -2.36 -55.95 22.23
CA ALA A 28 -1.46 -56.45 21.16
C ALA A 28 -1.97 -56.83 19.74
N CYS A 29 -1.38 -56.17 18.73
CA CYS A 29 -0.72 -56.69 17.50
C CYS A 29 -0.32 -55.43 16.67
N GLY A 30 0.89 -55.17 16.19
CA GLY A 30 1.89 -56.05 15.58
C GLY A 30 1.88 -55.82 14.06
N GLY A 31 2.89 -55.11 13.54
CA GLY A 31 3.10 -54.95 12.10
C GLY A 31 4.32 -54.09 11.78
N GLY A 32 5.46 -54.74 11.48
CA GLY A 32 6.69 -54.12 11.02
C GLY A 32 7.36 -54.93 9.92
N GLY A 33 8.33 -54.29 9.25
CA GLY A 33 9.36 -54.88 8.37
C GLY A 33 9.01 -54.89 6.88
N SER A 34 9.93 -54.80 5.92
CA SER A 34 11.41 -54.78 5.91
C SER A 34 11.84 -54.61 4.44
N SER A 35 12.94 -53.92 4.09
CA SER A 35 14.25 -54.49 3.66
C SER A 35 14.74 -53.68 2.45
N GLY A 36 16.01 -53.45 2.13
CA GLY A 36 17.32 -53.88 2.64
C GLY A 36 18.40 -53.27 1.72
N GLY A 37 19.58 -52.93 2.26
CA GLY A 37 20.60 -52.15 1.55
C GLY A 37 21.78 -52.93 0.93
N SER A 38 22.81 -52.14 0.60
CA SER A 38 24.16 -52.43 0.04
C SER A 38 24.22 -52.23 -1.50
N SER A 39 25.19 -51.54 -2.11
CA SER A 39 26.60 -51.29 -1.76
C SER A 39 27.16 -50.12 -2.59
N ALA A 40 28.28 -49.56 -2.14
CA ALA A 40 29.02 -48.43 -2.71
C ALA A 40 29.48 -48.59 -4.17
N ASP A 41 29.50 -47.46 -4.91
CA ASP A 41 30.63 -47.12 -5.77
C ASP A 41 30.78 -45.59 -5.80
N ALA A 42 32.03 -45.13 -5.68
CA ALA A 42 32.40 -43.73 -5.60
C ALA A 42 33.16 -43.35 -6.88
N THR A 43 32.54 -42.50 -7.70
CA THR A 43 33.21 -41.73 -8.75
C THR A 43 32.75 -40.28 -8.68
N PRO A 44 33.66 -39.30 -8.72
CA PRO A 44 33.35 -37.91 -8.42
C PRO A 44 32.68 -37.26 -9.63
N ALA A 45 31.42 -36.85 -9.47
CA ALA A 45 30.73 -35.98 -10.41
C ALA A 45 30.84 -34.55 -9.92
N THR A 46 31.41 -33.71 -10.77
CA THR A 46 31.33 -32.26 -10.76
C THR A 46 29.87 -31.80 -10.71
N THR A 47 29.50 -30.99 -9.70
CA THR A 47 28.18 -30.34 -9.57
C THR A 47 28.43 -28.87 -9.28
N ASP A 48 28.48 -28.02 -10.30
CA ASP A 48 27.36 -27.19 -10.75
C ASP A 48 25.96 -27.80 -10.51
N SER A 49 25.29 -27.38 -9.45
CA SER A 49 23.87 -27.66 -9.16
C SER A 49 23.33 -26.59 -8.22
N GLY A 50 22.45 -25.72 -8.70
CA GLY A 50 21.66 -24.81 -7.86
C GLY A 50 20.74 -25.62 -6.94
N SER A 51 20.52 -25.15 -5.71
CA SER A 51 19.56 -25.81 -4.81
C SER A 51 18.14 -25.63 -5.33
N THR A 52 17.40 -26.73 -5.44
CA THR A 52 15.97 -26.75 -5.79
C THR A 52 15.05 -26.71 -4.56
N ALA A 53 15.58 -26.47 -3.35
CA ALA A 53 14.76 -26.42 -2.15
C ALA A 53 13.70 -25.30 -2.28
N VAL A 54 12.44 -25.66 -2.05
CA VAL A 54 11.31 -24.73 -2.11
C VAL A 54 11.08 -24.20 -0.70
N PHE A 55 11.21 -22.88 -0.56
CA PHE A 55 10.91 -22.17 0.66
C PHE A 55 9.50 -21.63 0.62
N GLN A 56 8.87 -21.48 1.77
CA GLN A 56 7.48 -21.11 1.90
C GLN A 56 7.37 -19.98 2.93
N ALA A 57 7.11 -18.75 2.48
CA ALA A 57 6.96 -17.56 3.32
C ALA A 57 5.53 -17.51 3.90
N VAL A 58 5.40 -17.58 5.24
CA VAL A 58 4.08 -17.66 5.88
C VAL A 58 3.97 -16.87 7.18
N ASP A 59 3.03 -15.92 7.16
CA ASP A 59 2.25 -15.35 8.25
C ASP A 59 0.97 -14.76 7.64
N PRO A 60 -0.14 -15.52 7.55
CA PRO A 60 -0.62 -16.11 6.27
C PRO A 60 0.31 -16.04 5.03
N TYR A 61 -0.07 -16.56 3.87
CA TYR A 61 0.85 -16.51 2.71
C TYR A 61 1.29 -15.08 2.37
N ILE A 62 2.61 -14.90 2.27
CA ILE A 62 3.23 -13.64 1.87
C ILE A 62 3.61 -13.75 0.40
N VAL A 63 3.00 -12.92 -0.44
CA VAL A 63 3.10 -12.95 -1.91
C VAL A 63 4.00 -11.82 -2.39
N GLY A 64 4.93 -12.10 -3.31
CA GLY A 64 5.85 -11.11 -3.88
C GLY A 64 7.02 -10.73 -2.97
N ALA A 65 7.25 -11.48 -1.88
CA ALA A 65 8.38 -11.28 -0.99
C ALA A 65 9.67 -11.79 -1.63
N VAL A 66 10.78 -11.05 -1.47
CA VAL A 66 12.11 -11.46 -1.92
C VAL A 66 13.03 -11.62 -0.73
N PHE A 67 13.77 -12.72 -0.68
CA PHE A 67 14.68 -13.07 0.40
C PHE A 67 16.14 -12.93 -0.04
N GLN A 68 17.01 -12.78 0.95
CA GLN A 68 18.46 -12.77 0.80
C GLN A 68 19.08 -13.85 1.67
N GLU A 69 20.23 -14.37 1.25
CA GLU A 69 21.02 -15.28 2.07
C GLU A 69 22.18 -14.51 2.72
N ILE A 70 22.28 -14.61 4.04
CA ILE A 70 23.32 -13.99 4.87
C ILE A 70 24.15 -15.09 5.52
N ALA A 71 25.47 -14.96 5.52
CA ALA A 71 26.37 -15.93 6.14
C ALA A 71 26.12 -16.09 7.65
N GLU A 72 26.72 -17.12 8.24
CA GLU A 72 26.59 -17.40 9.68
C GLU A 72 27.03 -16.22 10.57
N ASP A 73 27.91 -15.35 10.08
CA ASP A 73 28.33 -14.14 10.79
C ASP A 73 27.23 -13.09 10.95
N GLY A 74 26.08 -13.26 10.28
CA GLY A 74 24.93 -12.38 10.34
C GLY A 74 25.07 -11.07 9.57
N HIS A 75 26.15 -10.89 8.79
CA HIS A 75 26.45 -9.63 8.09
C HIS A 75 26.86 -9.81 6.63
N THR A 76 27.57 -10.90 6.31
CA THR A 76 28.08 -11.13 4.95
C THR A 76 26.96 -11.61 4.04
N LEU A 77 26.63 -10.84 3.01
CA LEU A 77 25.63 -11.22 2.01
C LEU A 77 26.20 -12.30 1.07
N LEU A 78 25.60 -13.48 1.07
CA LEU A 78 25.99 -14.60 0.19
C LEU A 78 25.19 -14.59 -1.12
N GLN A 79 23.88 -14.36 -1.03
CA GLN A 79 23.00 -14.26 -2.20
C GLN A 79 22.03 -13.09 -2.01
N ARG A 80 21.96 -12.20 -3.00
CA ARG A 80 21.21 -10.94 -2.88
C ARG A 80 19.69 -11.11 -3.04
N SER A 81 19.24 -12.12 -3.78
CA SER A 81 17.82 -12.29 -4.12
C SER A 81 17.47 -13.74 -4.41
N SER A 82 16.38 -14.19 -3.80
CA SER A 82 15.56 -15.31 -4.26
C SER A 82 14.66 -14.89 -5.43
N THR A 83 13.88 -15.83 -5.97
CA THR A 83 12.64 -15.49 -6.68
C THR A 83 11.67 -14.76 -5.76
N ALA A 84 10.73 -14.01 -6.32
CA ALA A 84 9.62 -13.45 -5.56
C ALA A 84 8.66 -14.58 -5.16
N SER A 85 8.14 -14.53 -3.95
CA SER A 85 7.21 -15.56 -3.47
C SER A 85 5.89 -15.56 -4.26
N ASP A 86 5.37 -16.75 -4.57
CA ASP A 86 4.13 -16.89 -5.35
C ASP A 86 2.86 -16.70 -4.50
N ALA A 87 1.68 -17.03 -5.05
CA ALA A 87 0.39 -16.89 -4.37
C ALA A 87 0.23 -17.83 -3.16
N GLN A 88 1.00 -18.91 -3.11
CA GLN A 88 1.12 -19.77 -1.95
C GLN A 88 2.27 -19.34 -1.07
N GLY A 89 3.12 -18.40 -1.48
CA GLY A 89 4.28 -17.92 -0.74
C GLY A 89 5.56 -18.71 -1.03
N HIS A 90 5.56 -19.57 -2.06
CA HIS A 90 6.74 -20.36 -2.42
C HIS A 90 7.81 -19.51 -3.12
N PHE A 91 9.08 -19.71 -2.78
CA PHE A 91 10.22 -19.08 -3.44
C PHE A 91 11.46 -19.98 -3.44
N THR A 92 12.45 -19.66 -4.27
CA THR A 92 13.68 -20.44 -4.43
C THR A 92 14.90 -19.52 -4.58
N PHE A 93 16.09 -20.04 -4.27
CA PHE A 93 17.36 -19.35 -4.52
C PHE A 93 18.04 -19.86 -5.79
N PRO A 94 18.76 -19.00 -6.53
CA PRO A 94 19.46 -19.42 -7.73
C PRO A 94 20.65 -20.36 -7.44
N ASN A 95 21.30 -20.23 -6.27
CA ASN A 95 22.42 -21.09 -5.88
C ASN A 95 22.12 -21.87 -4.60
N ALA A 96 22.88 -22.94 -4.39
CA ALA A 96 22.80 -23.72 -3.17
C ALA A 96 23.09 -22.88 -1.93
N LEU A 97 22.24 -23.05 -0.91
CA LEU A 97 22.37 -22.34 0.36
C LEU A 97 23.48 -22.97 1.20
N SER A 98 24.23 -22.11 1.88
CA SER A 98 25.33 -22.49 2.75
C SER A 98 24.81 -23.01 4.09
N PRO A 99 25.32 -24.15 4.60
CA PRO A 99 24.97 -24.61 5.95
C PRO A 99 25.20 -23.51 7.00
N ARG A 100 24.29 -23.41 7.97
CA ARG A 100 24.33 -22.42 9.07
C ARG A 100 24.14 -20.95 8.66
N SER A 101 23.93 -20.66 7.37
CA SER A 101 23.53 -19.33 6.89
C SER A 101 22.10 -18.99 7.31
N PHE A 102 21.67 -17.77 7.01
CA PHE A 102 20.32 -17.28 7.25
C PHE A 102 19.64 -16.93 5.93
N VAL A 103 18.38 -17.34 5.80
CA VAL A 103 17.44 -16.80 4.81
C VAL A 103 16.68 -15.69 5.51
N GLU A 104 16.75 -14.47 4.98
CA GLU A 104 16.15 -13.28 5.59
C GLU A 104 15.33 -12.50 4.57
N LEU A 105 14.15 -12.02 4.97
CA LEU A 105 13.30 -11.19 4.14
C LEU A 105 14.00 -9.85 3.83
N LYS A 106 13.99 -9.43 2.57
CA LYS A 106 14.60 -8.15 2.19
C LYS A 106 13.68 -6.99 2.57
N ALA A 107 14.20 -6.04 3.34
CA ALA A 107 13.42 -4.90 3.83
C ALA A 107 12.76 -4.05 2.73
N GLY A 108 13.37 -3.96 1.55
CA GLY A 108 12.81 -3.24 0.39
C GLY A 108 11.87 -4.07 -0.50
N SER A 109 11.58 -5.32 -0.14
CA SER A 109 10.80 -6.26 -0.96
C SER A 109 10.03 -7.25 -0.09
N LYS A 110 9.25 -6.72 0.87
CA LYS A 110 8.55 -7.51 1.89
C LYS A 110 7.34 -8.29 1.39
N GLY A 111 6.79 -7.91 0.23
CA GLY A 111 5.60 -8.53 -0.34
C GLY A 111 4.30 -8.11 0.34
N MET A 112 3.23 -8.83 -0.03
CA MET A 112 1.86 -8.61 0.38
C MET A 112 1.35 -9.78 1.20
N HIS A 113 0.66 -9.48 2.26
CA HIS A 113 -0.02 -10.40 3.16
C HIS A 113 -1.53 -10.28 2.95
N LEU A 114 -2.11 -11.21 2.19
CA LEU A 114 -3.53 -11.19 1.75
C LEU A 114 -3.99 -9.84 1.14
N GLY A 115 -3.12 -9.21 0.35
CA GLY A 115 -3.40 -7.93 -0.31
C GLY A 115 -3.10 -6.69 0.54
N THR A 116 -2.61 -6.84 1.77
CA THR A 116 -2.07 -5.76 2.61
C THR A 116 -0.54 -5.79 2.63
N ASN A 117 0.15 -4.66 2.74
CA ASN A 117 1.62 -4.65 2.83
C ASN A 117 2.11 -5.39 4.08
N TYR A 118 2.99 -6.39 3.92
CA TYR A 118 3.57 -7.08 5.06
C TYR A 118 4.59 -6.17 5.77
N GLN A 119 4.39 -5.91 7.06
CA GLN A 119 5.23 -4.99 7.84
C GLN A 119 6.32 -5.71 8.64
N GLY A 120 6.12 -6.99 8.96
CA GLY A 120 7.06 -7.81 9.72
C GLY A 120 8.39 -8.08 9.01
N MET A 121 9.16 -8.98 9.62
CA MET A 121 10.42 -9.51 9.09
C MET A 121 10.46 -11.01 9.33
N LEU A 122 10.81 -11.76 8.29
CA LEU A 122 10.96 -13.19 8.38
C LEU A 122 12.43 -13.60 8.28
N ARG A 123 12.81 -14.56 9.13
CA ARG A 123 14.15 -15.12 9.16
C ARG A 123 14.11 -16.61 9.40
N PHE A 124 15.00 -17.35 8.74
CA PHE A 124 15.18 -18.77 8.93
C PHE A 124 16.67 -19.10 8.97
N ARG A 125 17.09 -20.03 9.83
CA ARG A 125 18.48 -20.46 9.93
C ARG A 125 18.64 -21.83 9.27
N ILE A 126 19.53 -21.91 8.29
CA ILE A 126 19.85 -23.17 7.61
C ILE A 126 20.48 -24.15 8.62
N PRO A 127 20.02 -25.41 8.68
CA PRO A 127 20.62 -26.43 9.55
C PRO A 127 22.11 -26.65 9.28
N ALA A 128 22.82 -27.25 10.24
CA ALA A 128 24.27 -27.46 10.11
C ALA A 128 24.62 -28.51 9.03
N GLU A 129 23.68 -29.40 8.75
CA GLU A 129 23.68 -30.40 7.70
C GLU A 129 23.27 -29.85 6.32
N GLY A 130 22.85 -28.58 6.25
CA GLY A 130 22.24 -27.98 5.07
C GLY A 130 20.75 -28.30 4.94
N VAL A 131 20.12 -27.84 3.86
CA VAL A 131 18.76 -28.24 3.47
C VAL A 131 18.86 -29.22 2.32
N SER A 132 18.07 -30.30 2.35
CA SER A 132 17.98 -31.20 1.20
C SER A 132 17.24 -30.52 0.04
N GLU A 133 17.60 -30.86 -1.19
CA GLU A 133 17.01 -30.33 -2.43
C GLU A 133 15.50 -30.59 -2.57
N GLU A 134 14.93 -31.51 -1.79
CA GLU A 134 13.51 -31.89 -1.78
C GLU A 134 12.75 -31.43 -0.51
N ALA A 135 13.38 -30.62 0.36
CA ALA A 135 12.71 -30.16 1.58
C ALA A 135 11.83 -28.93 1.31
N ASP A 136 10.56 -29.01 1.73
CA ASP A 136 9.69 -27.84 1.89
C ASP A 136 10.06 -27.14 3.20
N VAL A 137 10.59 -25.93 3.10
CA VAL A 137 11.07 -25.17 4.27
C VAL A 137 10.14 -24.00 4.56
N VAL A 138 9.50 -24.03 5.73
CA VAL A 138 8.65 -22.93 6.19
C VAL A 138 9.52 -21.81 6.76
N VAL A 139 9.35 -20.60 6.23
CA VAL A 139 9.96 -19.36 6.72
C VAL A 139 8.82 -18.53 7.30
N SER A 140 8.77 -18.44 8.63
CA SER A 140 7.63 -17.90 9.37
C SER A 140 8.06 -17.16 10.65
N PRO A 141 7.18 -16.40 11.31
CA PRO A 141 7.48 -15.74 12.58
C PRO A 141 7.98 -16.70 13.66
N LEU A 142 7.48 -17.94 13.68
CA LEU A 142 7.99 -18.97 14.59
C LEU A 142 9.47 -19.31 14.31
N THR A 143 9.83 -19.49 13.04
CA THR A 143 11.22 -19.76 12.66
C THR A 143 12.10 -18.53 12.80
N THR A 144 11.53 -17.31 12.72
CA THR A 144 12.24 -16.06 13.02
C THR A 144 12.73 -16.04 14.46
N LEU A 145 11.87 -16.38 15.43
CA LEU A 145 12.32 -16.48 16.82
C LEU A 145 13.35 -17.59 17.04
N GLU A 146 13.23 -18.72 16.34
CA GLU A 146 14.25 -19.77 16.38
C GLU A 146 15.60 -19.26 15.85
N ALA A 147 15.58 -18.50 14.75
CA ALA A 147 16.77 -17.84 14.20
C ALA A 147 17.36 -16.79 15.16
N ASN A 148 16.52 -16.12 15.96
CA ASN A 148 16.95 -15.17 16.99
C ASN A 148 17.43 -15.84 18.29
N GLY A 149 17.52 -17.17 18.33
CA GLY A 149 18.13 -17.92 19.42
C GLY A 149 17.14 -18.48 20.44
N PHE A 150 15.84 -18.39 20.22
CA PHE A 150 14.88 -19.16 21.01
C PHE A 150 14.98 -20.65 20.67
N SER A 151 14.80 -21.51 21.68
CA SER A 151 14.57 -22.94 21.42
C SER A 151 13.10 -23.18 21.07
N ARG A 152 12.80 -24.15 20.19
CA ARG A 152 11.41 -24.54 19.88
C ARG A 152 10.57 -24.79 21.13
N GLN A 153 11.13 -25.53 22.10
CA GLN A 153 10.43 -25.80 23.36
C GLN A 153 10.19 -24.53 24.19
N GLY A 154 11.11 -23.56 24.11
CA GLY A 154 10.94 -22.24 24.71
C GLY A 154 9.81 -21.45 24.08
N ILE A 155 9.71 -21.44 22.74
CA ILE A 155 8.62 -20.77 22.00
C ILE A 155 7.27 -21.44 22.31
N ILE A 156 7.21 -22.78 22.31
CA ILE A 156 6.01 -23.54 22.68
C ILE A 156 5.58 -23.20 24.10
N ALA A 157 6.52 -23.16 25.06
CA ALA A 157 6.22 -22.78 26.43
C ALA A 157 5.75 -21.32 26.55
N LEU A 158 6.35 -20.41 25.78
CA LEU A 158 5.99 -19.00 25.75
C LEU A 158 4.54 -18.81 25.27
N LEU A 159 4.16 -19.45 24.15
CA LEU A 159 2.80 -19.44 23.62
C LEU A 159 1.79 -20.13 24.56
N ALA A 160 2.16 -21.26 25.14
CA ALA A 160 1.31 -21.96 26.11
C ALA A 160 1.02 -21.11 27.34
N ASN A 161 2.05 -20.44 27.89
CA ASN A 161 1.91 -19.51 29.01
C ASN A 161 1.14 -18.24 28.63
N ALA A 162 1.11 -17.88 27.35
CA ALA A 162 0.35 -16.77 26.82
C ALA A 162 -1.13 -17.11 26.52
N GLY A 163 -1.54 -18.38 26.66
CA GLY A 163 -2.91 -18.82 26.46
C GLY A 163 -3.15 -19.66 25.19
N LEU A 164 -2.10 -19.99 24.43
CA LEU A 164 -2.17 -20.84 23.24
C LEU A 164 -1.40 -22.18 23.44
N PRO A 165 -1.88 -23.09 24.30
CA PRO A 165 -1.23 -24.38 24.52
C PRO A 165 -1.42 -25.32 23.33
N GLY A 166 -0.65 -26.42 23.28
CA GLY A 166 -0.89 -27.54 22.35
C GLY A 166 -0.16 -27.47 21.02
N LEU A 167 0.70 -26.46 20.82
CA LEU A 167 1.67 -26.44 19.73
C LEU A 167 2.77 -27.51 19.97
N THR A 168 3.27 -28.08 18.90
CA THR A 168 4.30 -29.13 18.87
C THR A 168 5.49 -28.69 18.01
N SER A 169 6.62 -29.38 18.11
CA SER A 169 7.78 -29.05 17.28
C SER A 169 7.55 -29.24 15.77
N ALA A 170 6.57 -30.08 15.39
CA ALA A 170 6.22 -30.32 13.99
C ALA A 170 5.48 -29.13 13.34
N ASP A 171 4.82 -28.31 14.16
CA ASP A 171 4.08 -27.12 13.67
C ASP A 171 5.03 -26.01 13.18
N PHE A 172 6.33 -26.08 13.49
CA PHE A 172 7.35 -25.15 12.98
C PHE A 172 7.74 -25.45 11.53
N ASP A 173 7.61 -26.72 11.13
CA ASP A 173 8.02 -27.23 9.83
C ASP A 173 6.82 -27.45 8.89
N SER A 174 5.60 -27.20 9.38
CA SER A 174 4.35 -27.41 8.64
C SER A 174 3.75 -26.09 8.18
N ASP A 175 3.20 -26.06 6.98
CA ASP A 175 2.46 -24.89 6.48
C ASP A 175 1.23 -24.61 7.38
N PRO A 176 1.17 -23.45 8.06
CA PRO A 176 0.06 -23.11 8.95
C PRO A 176 -1.24 -22.75 8.21
N MET A 177 -1.20 -22.57 6.88
CA MET A 177 -2.38 -22.37 6.03
C MET A 177 -2.90 -23.67 5.42
N ALA A 178 -2.20 -24.79 5.57
CA ALA A 178 -2.54 -26.04 4.92
C ALA A 178 -3.98 -26.49 5.27
N GLY A 179 -4.79 -26.70 4.24
CA GLY A 179 -6.17 -27.20 4.39
C GLY A 179 -7.21 -26.16 4.83
N LEU A 180 -6.82 -24.91 5.09
CA LEU A 180 -7.75 -23.82 5.41
C LEU A 180 -8.39 -23.20 4.17
N PRO A 181 -7.67 -22.84 3.09
CA PRO A 181 -8.25 -22.09 1.98
C PRO A 181 -9.52 -22.71 1.41
N GLY A 182 -10.55 -21.88 1.22
CA GLY A 182 -11.81 -22.28 0.62
C GLY A 182 -12.84 -22.93 1.56
N GLN A 183 -12.46 -23.29 2.79
CA GLN A 183 -13.36 -23.97 3.73
C GLN A 183 -14.50 -23.07 4.20
N THR A 184 -15.72 -23.60 4.22
CA THR A 184 -16.93 -22.87 4.66
C THR A 184 -17.45 -23.31 6.03
N SER A 185 -16.95 -24.42 6.56
CA SER A 185 -17.37 -24.98 7.86
C SER A 185 -16.36 -26.02 8.36
N GLY A 186 -16.54 -26.54 9.57
CA GLY A 186 -15.74 -27.66 10.09
C GLY A 186 -14.36 -27.27 10.64
N ILE A 187 -14.01 -25.98 10.63
CA ILE A 187 -12.76 -25.46 11.21
C ILE A 187 -12.77 -25.61 12.73
N THR A 188 -11.72 -26.23 13.26
CA THR A 188 -11.51 -26.44 14.69
C THR A 188 -10.45 -25.48 15.24
N ALA A 189 -10.39 -25.36 16.57
CA ALA A 189 -9.33 -24.60 17.23
C ALA A 189 -7.93 -25.24 17.02
N ALA A 190 -7.85 -26.52 16.66
CA ALA A 190 -6.57 -27.15 16.35
C ALA A 190 -6.08 -26.75 14.95
N ASP A 191 -6.99 -26.62 13.98
CA ASP A 191 -6.64 -26.24 12.60
C ASP A 191 -6.09 -24.81 12.53
N LEU A 192 -6.62 -23.90 13.35
CA LEU A 192 -6.17 -22.49 13.38
C LEU A 192 -4.92 -22.26 14.25
N ARG A 193 -4.53 -23.24 15.07
CA ARG A 193 -3.49 -23.04 16.11
C ARG A 193 -2.12 -22.66 15.53
N PRO A 194 -1.60 -23.32 14.47
CA PRO A 194 -0.31 -22.93 13.90
C PRO A 194 -0.35 -21.52 13.30
N LEU A 195 -1.47 -21.14 12.68
CA LEU A 195 -1.67 -19.81 12.11
C LEU A 195 -1.74 -18.73 13.20
N GLN A 196 -2.53 -18.97 14.25
CA GLN A 196 -2.62 -18.10 15.42
C GLN A 196 -1.25 -17.89 16.08
N ALA A 197 -0.42 -18.93 16.15
CA ALA A 197 0.92 -18.85 16.71
C ALA A 197 1.82 -17.92 15.88
N ASN A 198 1.84 -18.09 14.56
CA ASN A 198 2.64 -17.24 13.67
C ASN A 198 2.18 -15.78 13.73
N MET A 199 0.88 -15.54 13.59
CA MET A 199 0.29 -14.20 13.63
C MET A 199 0.54 -13.48 14.96
N ALA A 200 0.44 -14.20 16.09
CA ALA A 200 0.70 -13.60 17.40
C ALA A 200 2.19 -13.26 17.61
N ILE A 201 3.11 -14.08 17.10
CA ILE A 201 4.55 -13.78 17.14
C ILE A 201 4.88 -12.59 16.25
N ASN A 202 4.34 -12.54 15.02
CA ASN A 202 4.57 -11.40 14.15
C ASN A 202 4.06 -10.10 14.76
N ALA A 203 2.84 -10.11 15.31
CA ALA A 203 2.28 -8.97 16.02
C ALA A 203 3.13 -8.52 17.22
N LEU A 204 3.78 -9.45 17.94
CA LEU A 204 4.72 -9.10 19.01
C LEU A 204 5.97 -8.38 18.47
N LEU A 205 6.60 -8.96 17.43
CA LEU A 205 7.80 -8.38 16.81
C LEU A 205 7.51 -6.98 16.26
N GLU A 206 6.36 -6.80 15.62
CA GLU A 206 5.92 -5.50 15.10
C GLU A 206 5.57 -4.50 16.21
N ALA A 207 4.85 -4.91 17.26
CA ALA A 207 4.47 -4.02 18.36
C ALA A 207 5.69 -3.51 19.14
N LEU A 208 6.70 -4.37 19.32
CA LEU A 208 7.97 -3.98 19.92
C LEU A 208 8.90 -3.24 18.95
N ASN A 209 8.57 -3.24 17.66
CA ASN A 209 9.43 -2.78 16.57
C ASN A 209 10.83 -3.41 16.64
N ASP A 210 10.89 -4.70 16.95
CA ASP A 210 12.12 -5.46 17.13
C ASP A 210 12.02 -6.81 16.42
N SER A 211 12.64 -6.88 15.24
CA SER A 211 12.73 -8.10 14.43
C SER A 211 13.80 -9.08 14.92
N ASN A 212 14.69 -8.64 15.83
CA ASN A 212 15.78 -9.44 16.40
C ASN A 212 15.54 -9.78 17.87
N LEU A 213 14.28 -9.76 18.32
CA LEU A 213 13.87 -10.05 19.68
C LEU A 213 14.58 -11.30 20.20
N ALA A 214 15.30 -11.17 21.32
CA ALA A 214 16.09 -12.24 21.91
C ALA A 214 15.35 -12.92 23.07
N PRO A 215 15.72 -14.16 23.45
CA PRO A 215 15.12 -14.85 24.59
C PRO A 215 15.21 -14.07 25.90
N ALA A 216 16.25 -13.23 26.05
CA ALA A 216 16.45 -12.42 27.24
C ALA A 216 15.38 -11.33 27.40
N ASP A 217 14.86 -10.80 26.30
CA ASP A 217 13.86 -9.71 26.32
C ASP A 217 12.51 -10.20 26.85
N MET A 218 12.19 -11.48 26.63
CA MET A 218 11.00 -12.11 27.18
C MET A 218 11.12 -12.49 28.67
N ASN A 219 12.24 -12.17 29.33
CA ASN A 219 12.31 -12.22 30.79
C ASN A 219 11.65 -10.99 31.45
N ASP A 220 11.40 -9.92 30.69
CA ASP A 220 10.67 -8.76 31.19
C ASP A 220 9.17 -9.11 31.39
N PRO A 221 8.62 -8.98 32.61
CA PRO A 221 7.21 -9.17 32.87
C PRO A 221 6.28 -8.31 31.98
N ALA A 222 6.73 -7.12 31.56
CA ALA A 222 5.93 -6.24 30.73
C ALA A 222 5.83 -6.74 29.29
N ASN A 223 6.91 -7.33 28.74
CA ASN A 223 6.90 -7.98 27.42
C ASN A 223 6.05 -9.25 27.43
N THR A 224 6.15 -10.05 28.49
CA THR A 224 5.29 -11.25 28.63
C THR A 224 3.81 -10.90 28.79
N GLN A 225 3.49 -9.81 29.50
CA GLN A 225 2.12 -9.31 29.63
C GLN A 225 1.58 -8.77 28.29
N LEU A 226 2.40 -8.01 27.54
CA LEU A 226 2.05 -7.58 26.18
C LEU A 226 1.74 -8.79 25.30
N PHE A 227 2.62 -9.78 25.31
CA PHE A 227 2.47 -10.98 24.49
C PHE A 227 1.22 -11.80 24.86
N GLN A 228 0.92 -11.95 26.15
CA GLN A 228 -0.34 -12.55 26.62
C GLN A 228 -1.57 -11.87 26.02
N GLY A 229 -1.57 -10.54 25.99
CA GLY A 229 -2.68 -9.78 25.41
C GLY A 229 -2.77 -9.95 23.89
N ILE A 230 -1.64 -9.94 23.18
CA ILE A 230 -1.58 -10.19 21.73
C ILE A 230 -2.10 -11.59 21.38
N VAL A 231 -1.70 -12.61 22.13
CA VAL A 231 -2.18 -13.98 21.94
C VAL A 231 -3.68 -14.08 22.19
N GLY A 232 -4.19 -13.47 23.26
CA GLY A 232 -5.63 -13.41 23.53
C GLY A 232 -6.40 -12.74 22.39
N ALA A 233 -5.94 -11.57 21.93
CA ALA A 233 -6.52 -10.84 20.81
C ALA A 233 -6.52 -11.66 19.50
N THR A 234 -5.45 -12.39 19.23
CA THR A 234 -5.33 -13.27 18.06
C THR A 234 -6.33 -14.43 18.12
N ILE A 235 -6.50 -15.05 19.30
CA ILE A 235 -7.47 -16.12 19.51
C ILE A 235 -8.91 -15.61 19.38
N ASP A 236 -9.18 -14.39 19.85
CA ASP A 236 -10.52 -13.78 19.79
C ASP A 236 -10.92 -13.41 18.35
N THR A 237 -9.97 -12.88 17.57
CA THR A 237 -10.20 -12.43 16.18
C THR A 237 -10.16 -13.57 15.16
N LEU A 238 -9.32 -14.59 15.36
CA LEU A 238 -9.25 -15.78 14.51
C LEU A 238 -9.83 -16.99 15.24
N ASN A 239 -11.14 -16.97 15.48
CA ASN A 239 -11.85 -17.95 16.30
C ASN A 239 -12.81 -18.82 15.49
N PRO A 240 -12.83 -20.16 15.66
CA PRO A 240 -13.75 -21.03 14.91
C PRO A 240 -15.22 -20.82 15.28
N THR A 241 -15.52 -20.40 16.51
CA THR A 241 -16.88 -20.04 16.95
C THR A 241 -17.32 -18.72 16.30
N LEU A 242 -16.43 -17.73 16.27
CA LEU A 242 -16.67 -16.48 15.56
C LEU A 242 -16.90 -16.73 14.07
N PHE A 243 -16.09 -17.59 13.46
CA PHE A 243 -16.26 -18.02 12.08
C PHE A 243 -17.65 -18.60 11.83
N ALA A 244 -18.07 -19.59 12.63
CA ALA A 244 -19.38 -20.22 12.47
C ALA A 244 -20.55 -19.23 12.65
N GLN A 245 -20.42 -18.29 13.59
CA GLN A 245 -21.42 -17.25 13.81
C GLN A 245 -21.47 -16.26 12.63
N MET A 246 -20.33 -15.72 12.22
CA MET A 246 -20.25 -14.76 11.11
C MET A 246 -20.59 -15.38 9.76
N ALA A 247 -20.23 -16.63 9.54
CA ALA A 247 -20.64 -17.35 8.33
C ALA A 247 -22.16 -17.48 8.21
N THR A 248 -22.86 -17.56 9.35
CA THR A 248 -24.33 -17.53 9.38
C THR A 248 -24.87 -16.11 9.19
N ASP A 249 -24.40 -15.15 10.00
CA ASP A 249 -24.97 -13.80 10.05
C ASP A 249 -24.63 -12.99 8.80
N VAL A 250 -23.35 -12.92 8.44
CA VAL A 250 -22.86 -12.16 7.28
C VAL A 250 -23.26 -12.87 6.00
N GLY A 251 -23.14 -14.21 5.94
CA GLY A 251 -23.53 -14.97 4.75
C GLY A 251 -25.00 -14.79 4.36
N GLN A 252 -25.89 -14.63 5.35
CA GLN A 252 -27.29 -14.26 5.08
C GLN A 252 -27.46 -12.82 4.57
N GLN A 253 -26.65 -11.88 5.06
CA GLN A 253 -26.70 -10.47 4.66
C GLN A 253 -26.19 -10.25 3.23
N VAL A 254 -25.05 -10.85 2.89
CA VAL A 254 -24.40 -10.66 1.58
C VAL A 254 -24.88 -11.69 0.53
N GLY A 255 -25.63 -12.70 0.92
CA GLY A 255 -26.17 -13.71 0.01
C GLY A 255 -25.12 -14.63 -0.62
N VAL A 256 -23.90 -14.65 -0.07
CA VAL A 256 -22.79 -15.49 -0.51
C VAL A 256 -22.20 -16.26 0.67
N ALA A 257 -21.68 -17.46 0.40
CA ALA A 257 -21.07 -18.28 1.44
C ALA A 257 -19.75 -17.65 1.91
N ILE A 258 -19.66 -17.40 3.21
CA ILE A 258 -18.43 -16.98 3.87
C ILE A 258 -17.46 -18.18 3.95
N ARG A 259 -16.18 -17.92 3.67
CA ARG A 259 -15.09 -18.89 3.78
C ARG A 259 -14.11 -18.44 4.85
N ILE A 260 -13.29 -19.37 5.34
CA ILE A 260 -12.30 -19.06 6.37
C ILE A 260 -11.28 -18.02 5.87
N ASP A 261 -11.03 -17.95 4.56
CA ASP A 261 -10.21 -16.90 3.93
C ASP A 261 -10.67 -15.49 4.31
N ASP A 262 -11.99 -15.26 4.39
CA ASP A 262 -12.55 -13.95 4.73
C ASP A 262 -12.26 -13.59 6.18
N LEU A 263 -12.34 -14.58 7.08
CA LEU A 263 -12.01 -14.38 8.49
C LEU A 263 -10.52 -14.18 8.69
N ILE A 264 -9.67 -14.94 7.99
CA ILE A 264 -8.21 -14.77 8.06
C ILE A 264 -7.85 -13.36 7.59
N TYR A 265 -8.41 -12.89 6.47
CA TYR A 265 -8.24 -11.51 6.01
C TYR A 265 -8.68 -10.50 7.07
N ALA A 266 -9.87 -10.68 7.67
CA ALA A 266 -10.37 -9.79 8.70
C ALA A 266 -9.49 -9.80 9.98
N ALA A 267 -8.94 -10.96 10.35
CA ALA A 267 -8.04 -11.10 11.49
C ALA A 267 -6.69 -10.41 11.25
N VAL A 268 -6.15 -10.48 10.04
CA VAL A 268 -4.92 -9.76 9.65
C VAL A 268 -5.13 -8.24 9.75
N ASN A 269 -6.24 -7.72 9.21
CA ASN A 269 -6.57 -6.30 9.31
C ASN A 269 -6.82 -5.84 10.76
N ALA A 270 -7.49 -6.68 11.55
CA ALA A 270 -7.66 -6.46 12.99
C ALA A 270 -6.31 -6.32 13.68
N GLN A 271 -5.40 -7.27 13.43
CA GLN A 271 -4.07 -7.26 14.03
C GLN A 271 -3.24 -6.06 13.64
N GLY A 272 -3.23 -5.66 12.36
CA GLY A 272 -2.53 -4.43 11.93
C GLY A 272 -3.02 -3.20 12.70
N THR A 273 -4.34 -3.06 12.88
CA THR A 273 -4.94 -1.97 13.66
C THR A 273 -4.51 -2.02 15.13
N MET A 274 -4.54 -3.21 15.74
CA MET A 274 -4.14 -3.39 17.14
C MET A 274 -2.65 -3.11 17.35
N VAL A 275 -1.79 -3.63 16.49
CA VAL A 275 -0.33 -3.44 16.52
C VAL A 275 0.01 -1.96 16.38
N GLY A 276 -0.62 -1.24 15.44
CA GLY A 276 -0.45 0.21 15.30
C GLY A 276 -0.73 0.96 16.60
N ARG A 277 -1.89 0.69 17.22
CA ARG A 277 -2.25 1.29 18.52
C ARG A 277 -1.29 0.92 19.65
N MET A 278 -0.83 -0.33 19.68
CA MET A 278 0.15 -0.77 20.69
C MET A 278 1.47 -0.03 20.53
N ARG A 279 1.97 0.08 19.30
CA ARG A 279 3.23 0.79 18.99
C ARG A 279 3.13 2.26 19.39
N ASP A 280 2.03 2.93 19.06
CA ASP A 280 1.82 4.33 19.44
C ASP A 280 1.76 4.49 20.97
N ALA A 281 1.11 3.57 21.67
CA ALA A 281 1.03 3.60 23.12
C ALA A 281 2.36 3.29 23.81
N ILE A 282 3.16 2.36 23.26
CA ILE A 282 4.52 2.06 23.71
C ILE A 282 5.43 3.28 23.48
N ALA A 283 5.34 3.93 22.32
CA ALA A 283 6.11 5.14 22.02
C ALA A 283 5.74 6.29 22.97
N ALA A 284 4.46 6.44 23.31
CA ALA A 284 3.98 7.51 24.19
C ALA A 284 4.25 7.26 25.68
N ASN A 285 4.09 6.02 26.15
CA ASN A 285 4.04 5.72 27.59
C ASN A 285 5.03 4.64 28.06
N GLY A 286 5.71 3.96 27.14
CA GLY A 286 6.49 2.75 27.43
C GLY A 286 5.62 1.57 27.85
N LEU A 287 6.29 0.51 28.32
CA LEU A 287 5.65 -0.68 28.88
C LEU A 287 5.64 -0.63 30.42
N PRO A 288 4.65 -1.25 31.08
CA PRO A 288 3.52 -2.01 30.52
C PRO A 288 2.39 -1.12 30.00
N LEU A 289 1.66 -1.61 29.00
CA LEU A 289 0.47 -0.92 28.48
C LEU A 289 -0.69 -0.92 29.48
N PRO A 290 -1.60 0.09 29.43
CA PRO A 290 -2.82 0.09 30.22
C PRO A 290 -3.65 -1.17 29.96
N SER A 291 -4.16 -1.80 31.02
CA SER A 291 -4.93 -3.05 30.93
C SER A 291 -6.23 -2.94 30.13
N THR A 292 -6.69 -1.73 29.86
CA THR A 292 -7.87 -1.46 29.02
C THR A 292 -7.56 -1.31 27.54
N LEU A 293 -6.30 -1.03 27.16
CA LEU A 293 -5.96 -0.70 25.78
C LEU A 293 -6.22 -1.85 24.83
N LEU A 294 -5.69 -3.03 25.15
CA LEU A 294 -5.86 -4.22 24.32
C LEU A 294 -7.32 -4.69 24.26
N PRO A 295 -8.05 -4.83 25.39
CA PRO A 295 -9.47 -5.16 25.35
C PRO A 295 -10.31 -4.21 24.49
N THR A 296 -10.07 -2.89 24.59
CA THR A 296 -10.79 -1.91 23.76
C THR A 296 -10.40 -2.03 22.28
N ALA A 297 -9.12 -2.23 21.96
CA ALA A 297 -8.69 -2.44 20.59
C ALA A 297 -9.29 -3.73 19.99
N VAL A 298 -9.36 -4.81 20.77
CA VAL A 298 -10.01 -6.06 20.37
C VAL A 298 -11.52 -5.86 20.17
N GLU A 299 -12.20 -5.15 21.07
CA GLU A 299 -13.64 -4.86 20.94
C GLU A 299 -13.94 -4.05 19.67
N ASP A 300 -13.13 -3.01 19.37
CA ASP A 300 -13.24 -2.21 18.16
C ASP A 300 -12.98 -3.04 16.89
N CYS A 301 -12.01 -3.96 16.94
CA CYS A 301 -11.68 -4.82 15.81
C CYS A 301 -12.76 -5.88 15.58
N LEU A 302 -13.27 -6.51 16.63
CA LEU A 302 -14.37 -7.49 16.56
C LEU A 302 -15.65 -6.85 16.00
N ALA A 303 -15.91 -5.58 16.33
CA ALA A 303 -17.00 -4.82 15.75
C ALA A 303 -16.85 -4.61 14.23
N GLN A 304 -15.60 -4.55 13.73
CA GLN A 304 -15.29 -4.36 12.30
C GLN A 304 -15.10 -5.67 11.53
N THR A 305 -14.80 -6.78 12.21
CA THR A 305 -14.55 -8.08 11.57
C THR A 305 -15.68 -8.50 10.62
N GLY A 306 -16.94 -8.28 10.99
CA GLY A 306 -18.08 -8.59 10.12
C GLY A 306 -18.10 -7.78 8.82
N ALA A 307 -17.71 -6.51 8.88
CA ALA A 307 -17.62 -5.63 7.70
C ALA A 307 -16.47 -6.03 6.77
N TRP A 308 -15.30 -6.38 7.33
CA TRP A 308 -14.18 -6.88 6.53
C TRP A 308 -14.51 -8.21 5.87
N MET A 309 -15.15 -9.13 6.60
CA MET A 309 -15.60 -10.40 6.03
C MET A 309 -16.65 -10.20 4.95
N ALA A 310 -17.62 -9.30 5.16
CA ALA A 310 -18.61 -8.95 4.15
C ALA A 310 -17.94 -8.41 2.89
N SER A 311 -16.98 -7.48 3.03
CA SER A 311 -16.28 -6.88 1.89
C SER A 311 -15.53 -7.90 1.04
N GLN A 312 -14.87 -8.89 1.68
CA GLN A 312 -14.17 -9.97 0.97
C GLN A 312 -15.14 -11.00 0.39
N ALA A 313 -16.25 -11.25 1.06
CA ALA A 313 -17.28 -12.12 0.51
C ALA A 313 -17.94 -11.50 -0.73
N GLU A 314 -18.24 -10.20 -0.70
CA GLU A 314 -18.80 -9.42 -1.80
C GLU A 314 -17.84 -9.29 -2.97
N SER A 315 -16.54 -9.07 -2.72
CA SER A 315 -15.53 -9.02 -3.79
C SER A 315 -15.47 -10.32 -4.59
N ARG A 316 -15.73 -11.46 -3.94
CA ARG A 316 -15.87 -12.77 -4.61
C ARG A 316 -17.27 -13.01 -5.17
N GLY A 317 -18.29 -12.42 -4.57
CA GLY A 317 -19.72 -12.57 -4.90
C GLY A 317 -20.20 -11.71 -6.06
N GLY A 318 -19.46 -10.66 -6.39
CA GLY A 318 -19.79 -9.66 -7.42
C GLY A 318 -19.96 -10.19 -8.84
N SER A 319 -19.77 -11.49 -9.11
CA SER A 319 -20.08 -12.08 -10.41
C SER A 319 -21.53 -12.55 -10.58
N HIS A 320 -22.38 -12.62 -9.53
CA HIS A 320 -23.67 -13.34 -9.61
C HIS A 320 -24.92 -12.72 -8.94
N GLN A 321 -25.00 -11.40 -8.74
CA GLN A 321 -26.27 -10.76 -8.37
C GLN A 321 -26.60 -9.54 -9.24
N GLY A 322 -27.10 -9.83 -10.43
CA GLY A 322 -27.80 -8.87 -11.27
C GLY A 322 -28.77 -9.57 -12.20
N ASN A 323 -30.06 -9.61 -11.80
CA ASN A 323 -31.26 -9.85 -12.61
C ASN A 323 -32.09 -11.10 -12.24
N THR A 324 -32.85 -11.01 -11.15
CA THR A 324 -34.10 -11.78 -10.98
C THR A 324 -35.30 -10.87 -11.26
N GLY A 325 -35.56 -10.63 -12.55
CA GLY A 325 -36.67 -9.76 -12.93
C GLY A 325 -37.10 -9.73 -14.39
N ASN A 326 -36.84 -10.75 -15.21
CA ASN A 326 -37.59 -10.91 -16.47
C ASN A 326 -37.66 -12.35 -16.95
N THR A 327 -38.83 -12.96 -16.87
CA THR A 327 -39.12 -14.27 -17.43
C THR A 327 -39.31 -14.15 -18.95
N GLY A 328 -38.32 -14.64 -19.70
CA GLY A 328 -38.56 -15.14 -21.06
C GLY A 328 -37.54 -14.69 -22.10
N ASN A 329 -36.36 -15.31 -22.14
CA ASN A 329 -35.77 -15.79 -23.40
C ASN A 329 -34.58 -16.73 -23.11
N THR A 330 -34.64 -17.95 -23.61
CA THR A 330 -33.56 -18.94 -23.52
C THR A 330 -32.54 -18.69 -24.63
N GLY A 331 -31.32 -18.28 -24.29
CA GLY A 331 -30.17 -18.32 -25.21
C GLY A 331 -28.99 -17.44 -24.82
N ASN A 332 -27.94 -18.07 -24.29
CA ASN A 332 -26.52 -17.69 -24.37
C ASN A 332 -26.09 -16.30 -23.84
N THR A 333 -25.58 -16.23 -22.60
CA THR A 333 -25.06 -14.97 -21.98
C THR A 333 -23.58 -15.03 -21.55
N GLY A 334 -22.76 -15.94 -22.08
CA GLY A 334 -21.32 -15.99 -21.74
C GLY A 334 -20.41 -15.00 -22.49
N THR A 335 -20.95 -14.03 -23.25
CA THR A 335 -20.16 -13.24 -24.22
C THR A 335 -20.30 -11.72 -24.10
N ALA A 336 -21.25 -11.20 -23.32
CA ALA A 336 -21.50 -9.76 -23.27
C ALA A 336 -20.50 -9.01 -22.38
N ASP A 337 -20.23 -9.47 -21.15
CA ASP A 337 -19.34 -8.75 -20.21
C ASP A 337 -17.86 -8.87 -20.59
N ASN A 338 -17.44 -9.99 -21.19
CA ASN A 338 -16.08 -10.16 -21.70
C ASN A 338 -15.78 -9.26 -22.92
N SER A 339 -16.82 -8.86 -23.67
CA SER A 339 -16.65 -7.97 -24.83
C SER A 339 -16.38 -6.51 -24.41
N ALA A 340 -16.89 -6.09 -23.26
CA ALA A 340 -16.65 -4.76 -22.70
C ALA A 340 -15.21 -4.62 -22.20
N GLY A 341 -14.72 -5.57 -21.40
CA GLY A 341 -13.33 -5.61 -20.92
C GLY A 341 -12.31 -5.67 -22.05
N LYS A 342 -12.56 -6.51 -23.06
CA LYS A 342 -11.75 -6.56 -24.29
C LYS A 342 -11.71 -5.23 -25.02
N THR A 343 -12.86 -4.58 -25.21
CA THR A 343 -12.94 -3.29 -25.91
C THR A 343 -12.16 -2.21 -25.15
N LEU A 344 -12.25 -2.22 -23.83
CA LEU A 344 -11.49 -1.29 -22.97
C LEU A 344 -9.99 -1.52 -23.07
N TYR A 345 -9.54 -2.79 -23.08
CA TYR A 345 -8.13 -3.13 -23.29
C TYR A 345 -7.64 -2.70 -24.68
N ASP A 346 -8.35 -3.10 -25.74
CA ASP A 346 -7.97 -2.76 -27.12
C ASP A 346 -7.90 -1.24 -27.36
N THR A 347 -8.78 -0.48 -26.69
CA THR A 347 -8.87 0.98 -26.87
C THR A 347 -7.86 1.75 -26.04
N ASN A 348 -7.64 1.34 -24.79
CA ASN A 348 -6.90 2.16 -23.81
C ASN A 348 -5.55 1.56 -23.40
N CYS A 349 -5.34 0.26 -23.63
CA CYS A 349 -4.19 -0.47 -23.10
C CYS A 349 -3.28 -1.05 -24.19
N ALA A 350 -3.84 -1.62 -25.26
CA ALA A 350 -3.12 -2.34 -26.33
C ALA A 350 -2.03 -1.50 -27.04
N GLY A 351 -2.20 -0.17 -27.11
CA GLY A 351 -1.19 0.72 -27.68
C GLY A 351 0.12 0.81 -26.86
N CYS A 352 0.11 0.33 -25.62
CA CYS A 352 1.22 0.40 -24.68
C CYS A 352 1.55 -0.97 -24.07
N HIS A 353 0.57 -1.84 -23.88
CA HIS A 353 0.71 -3.07 -23.10
C HIS A 353 0.42 -4.32 -23.92
N ALA A 354 1.22 -5.36 -23.74
CA ALA A 354 0.92 -6.70 -24.23
C ALA A 354 -0.08 -7.40 -23.28
N LEU A 355 -0.70 -8.48 -23.74
CA LEU A 355 -1.61 -9.32 -22.97
C LEU A 355 -1.48 -10.77 -23.45
N GLY A 356 -0.48 -11.47 -22.91
CA GLY A 356 -0.16 -12.87 -23.20
C GLY A 356 -0.09 -13.17 -24.70
N ALA A 357 -0.77 -14.25 -25.10
CA ALA A 357 -0.88 -14.64 -26.51
C ALA A 357 -1.96 -13.87 -27.30
N TYR A 358 -2.76 -13.02 -26.63
CA TYR A 358 -3.83 -12.25 -27.27
C TYR A 358 -3.28 -11.01 -27.99
N ASP A 359 -2.32 -10.30 -27.38
CA ASP A 359 -1.66 -9.14 -27.97
C ASP A 359 -0.19 -9.08 -27.51
N THR A 360 0.76 -9.13 -28.45
CA THR A 360 2.20 -9.11 -28.16
C THR A 360 2.87 -7.78 -28.50
N SER A 361 2.09 -6.75 -28.82
CA SER A 361 2.59 -5.51 -29.43
C SER A 361 3.02 -4.41 -28.45
N GLY A 362 2.68 -4.54 -27.16
CA GLY A 362 3.06 -3.59 -26.12
C GLY A 362 4.33 -3.94 -25.32
N PHE A 363 4.83 -2.98 -24.54
CA PHE A 363 6.13 -3.05 -23.84
C PHE A 363 6.11 -3.81 -22.50
N MET A 364 4.92 -4.02 -21.91
CA MET A 364 4.72 -4.74 -20.65
C MET A 364 3.50 -5.65 -20.79
N ASP A 365 3.67 -6.93 -20.45
CA ASP A 365 2.59 -7.92 -20.47
C ASP A 365 1.71 -7.79 -19.22
N LEU A 366 0.39 -7.70 -19.42
CA LEU A 366 -0.60 -7.54 -18.37
C LEU A 366 -1.31 -8.85 -17.99
N ASP A 367 -1.02 -9.99 -18.63
CA ASP A 367 -1.74 -11.24 -18.37
C ASP A 367 -1.75 -11.61 -16.88
N GLY A 368 -2.94 -11.74 -16.29
CA GLY A 368 -3.11 -12.04 -14.86
C GLY A 368 -2.92 -10.86 -13.87
N LEU A 369 -2.80 -9.62 -14.37
CA LEU A 369 -2.54 -8.41 -13.57
C LEU A 369 -3.73 -7.46 -13.43
N GLY A 370 -4.97 -7.95 -13.59
CA GLY A 370 -6.19 -7.13 -13.65
C GLY A 370 -6.41 -6.24 -12.42
N SER A 371 -6.17 -6.77 -11.22
CA SER A 371 -6.30 -5.99 -9.98
C SER A 371 -5.24 -4.89 -9.85
N LEU A 372 -4.01 -5.13 -10.34
CA LEU A 372 -2.94 -4.14 -10.36
C LEU A 372 -3.25 -3.01 -11.35
N VAL A 373 -3.78 -3.36 -12.53
CA VAL A 373 -4.19 -2.41 -13.56
C VAL A 373 -5.34 -1.52 -13.06
N ALA A 374 -6.34 -2.11 -12.38
CA ALA A 374 -7.44 -1.34 -11.79
C ALA A 374 -6.95 -0.32 -10.74
N GLY A 375 -6.04 -0.74 -9.86
CA GLY A 375 -5.42 0.15 -8.87
C GLY A 375 -4.61 1.29 -9.51
N LYS A 376 -3.84 0.99 -10.56
CA LYS A 376 -3.03 2.00 -11.27
C LYS A 376 -3.88 3.01 -12.03
N ILE A 377 -4.95 2.59 -12.70
CA ILE A 377 -5.85 3.52 -13.40
C ILE A 377 -6.58 4.42 -12.40
N THR A 378 -7.02 3.86 -11.27
CA THR A 378 -7.64 4.64 -10.18
C THR A 378 -6.67 5.69 -9.60
N ALA A 379 -5.38 5.38 -9.55
CA ALA A 379 -4.32 6.29 -9.13
C ALA A 379 -3.85 7.28 -10.22
N GLY A 380 -4.48 7.29 -11.41
CA GLY A 380 -4.18 8.27 -12.47
C GLY A 380 -3.10 7.83 -13.46
N HIS A 381 -3.22 6.63 -14.04
CA HIS A 381 -2.28 6.15 -15.05
C HIS A 381 -2.52 6.78 -16.43
N GLN A 382 -1.57 7.59 -16.91
CA GLN A 382 -1.57 8.21 -18.25
C GLN A 382 -2.85 8.97 -18.62
N GLY A 383 -3.58 9.49 -17.61
CA GLY A 383 -4.84 10.21 -17.82
C GLY A 383 -6.01 9.31 -18.27
N ILE A 384 -5.87 7.99 -18.19
CA ILE A 384 -6.96 7.05 -18.45
C ILE A 384 -7.93 7.12 -17.27
N GLY A 385 -9.18 7.50 -17.53
CA GLY A 385 -10.26 7.53 -16.53
C GLY A 385 -11.36 6.55 -16.91
N LEU A 386 -11.57 5.53 -16.08
CA LEU A 386 -12.61 4.52 -16.25
C LEU A 386 -13.56 4.51 -15.05
N THR A 387 -14.84 4.22 -15.27
CA THR A 387 -15.80 4.01 -14.19
C THR A 387 -15.50 2.72 -13.43
N ALA A 388 -16.02 2.58 -12.20
CA ALA A 388 -15.83 1.37 -11.39
C ALA A 388 -16.28 0.08 -12.12
N SER A 389 -17.39 0.13 -12.86
CA SER A 389 -17.86 -1.00 -13.68
C SER A 389 -16.96 -1.33 -14.86
N GLU A 390 -16.37 -0.31 -15.49
CA GLU A 390 -15.42 -0.49 -16.59
C GLU A 390 -14.08 -1.05 -16.08
N LEU A 391 -13.62 -0.60 -14.91
CA LEU A 391 -12.44 -1.13 -14.25
C LEU A 391 -12.60 -2.61 -13.89
N THR A 392 -13.74 -2.99 -13.31
CA THR A 392 -14.05 -4.41 -13.02
C THR A 392 -14.08 -5.24 -14.30
N SER A 393 -14.67 -4.72 -15.38
CA SER A 393 -14.74 -5.42 -16.67
C SER A 393 -13.36 -5.56 -17.32
N LEU A 394 -12.53 -4.52 -17.26
CA LEU A 394 -11.16 -4.52 -17.76
C LEU A 394 -10.27 -5.47 -16.97
N ALA A 395 -10.31 -5.41 -15.64
CA ALA A 395 -9.55 -6.29 -14.76
C ALA A 395 -9.88 -7.77 -15.00
N SER A 396 -11.17 -8.10 -15.05
CA SER A 396 -11.61 -9.47 -15.31
C SER A 396 -11.18 -9.99 -16.69
N TRP A 397 -11.06 -9.12 -17.70
CA TRP A 397 -10.58 -9.52 -19.03
C TRP A 397 -9.06 -9.73 -19.05
N ILE A 398 -8.31 -8.85 -18.39
CA ILE A 398 -6.85 -8.93 -18.27
C ILE A 398 -6.43 -10.18 -17.50
N ASP A 399 -7.21 -10.60 -16.50
CA ASP A 399 -6.94 -11.83 -15.74
C ASP A 399 -7.27 -13.12 -16.51
N ASN A 400 -8.05 -13.03 -17.60
CA ASN A 400 -8.45 -14.20 -18.39
C ASN A 400 -8.81 -13.85 -19.85
N PRO A 401 -7.81 -13.50 -20.69
CA PRO A 401 -8.04 -13.10 -22.08
C PRO A 401 -8.44 -14.30 -22.95
N VAL A 402 -9.74 -14.48 -23.20
CA VAL A 402 -10.24 -15.60 -24.02
C VAL A 402 -10.13 -15.27 -25.51
N GLN A 403 -9.34 -16.04 -26.28
CA GLN A 403 -9.31 -15.87 -27.74
C GLN A 403 -10.65 -16.25 -28.38
N GLY A 404 -11.41 -15.24 -28.81
CA GLY A 404 -12.60 -15.42 -29.63
C GLY A 404 -12.23 -15.91 -31.02
N SER A 405 -12.41 -17.20 -31.29
CA SER A 405 -12.33 -17.79 -32.64
C SER A 405 -13.30 -17.08 -33.59
N THR A 406 -12.79 -16.21 -34.45
CA THR A 406 -13.50 -15.74 -35.65
C THR A 406 -13.13 -16.64 -36.82
N GLY A 407 -13.95 -17.68 -37.03
CA GLY A 407 -13.82 -18.55 -38.20
C GLY A 407 -14.29 -17.85 -39.47
N GLY A 408 -13.47 -17.91 -40.53
CA GLY A 408 -13.86 -17.50 -41.87
C GLY A 408 -12.74 -17.61 -42.90
N GLY A 409 -12.35 -18.82 -43.32
CA GLY A 409 -11.44 -18.99 -44.46
C GLY A 409 -10.86 -20.39 -44.65
N THR A 410 -11.63 -21.27 -45.28
CA THR A 410 -11.28 -22.52 -46.00
C THR A 410 -9.89 -23.15 -45.81
N ALA A 411 -9.91 -24.39 -45.29
CA ALA A 411 -8.84 -25.38 -45.43
C ALA A 411 -8.51 -25.72 -46.89
N PRO A 412 -7.24 -26.08 -47.17
CA PRO A 412 -6.95 -27.40 -47.74
C PRO A 412 -5.82 -28.10 -46.95
N ASP A 413 -6.08 -29.30 -46.43
CA ASP A 413 -5.68 -30.61 -46.98
C ASP A 413 -4.27 -31.06 -46.50
N PRO A 414 -4.12 -32.21 -45.81
CA PRO A 414 -2.86 -32.65 -45.27
C PRO A 414 -2.09 -33.52 -46.28
N GLY A 415 -0.92 -33.04 -46.71
CA GLY A 415 0.13 -33.88 -47.25
C GLY A 415 0.87 -33.29 -48.45
N THR A 416 2.16 -33.01 -48.26
CA THR A 416 3.30 -33.71 -48.89
C THR A 416 4.52 -32.82 -48.81
N THR A 417 5.62 -33.39 -48.31
CA THR A 417 6.96 -32.81 -48.33
C THR A 417 7.44 -32.57 -49.76
N PRO A 418 8.14 -31.46 -50.00
CA PRO A 418 9.39 -31.55 -50.77
C PRO A 418 10.56 -30.76 -50.15
N ASP A 419 11.64 -31.50 -49.92
CA ASP A 419 13.08 -31.20 -50.13
C ASP A 419 13.57 -29.71 -50.11
N PRO A 420 14.51 -29.35 -49.20
CA PRO A 420 15.09 -28.00 -49.13
C PRO A 420 16.22 -27.78 -50.16
N GLY A 421 15.95 -26.94 -51.15
CA GLY A 421 16.94 -26.46 -52.12
C GLY A 421 17.51 -25.07 -51.80
N THR A 422 18.75 -25.07 -51.29
CA THR A 422 19.82 -24.06 -51.42
C THR A 422 19.51 -22.57 -51.17
N VAL A 423 19.87 -22.11 -49.97
CA VAL A 423 20.39 -20.76 -49.74
C VAL A 423 21.84 -20.84 -49.22
N PRO A 424 22.74 -19.91 -49.62
CA PRO A 424 24.16 -19.97 -49.26
C PRO A 424 24.40 -19.63 -47.79
N ASN A 425 25.30 -20.41 -47.18
CA ASN A 425 25.87 -20.25 -45.84
C ASN A 425 26.20 -18.80 -45.43
N PRO A 426 25.68 -18.33 -44.29
CA PRO A 426 26.40 -17.43 -43.40
C PRO A 426 26.64 -18.10 -42.04
N GLY A 427 27.92 -18.30 -41.72
CA GLY A 427 28.42 -18.23 -40.34
C GLY A 427 28.09 -19.40 -39.43
N THR A 428 29.15 -20.07 -38.99
CA THR A 428 29.18 -21.00 -37.85
C THR A 428 28.46 -20.47 -36.63
N VAL A 429 27.51 -21.24 -36.10
CA VAL A 429 26.99 -21.08 -34.72
C VAL A 429 28.15 -21.32 -33.75
N PRO A 430 28.48 -20.39 -32.82
CA PRO A 430 29.43 -20.66 -31.76
C PRO A 430 28.80 -21.54 -30.67
N ASP A 431 29.62 -22.47 -30.25
CA ASP A 431 29.56 -23.30 -29.04
C ASP A 431 29.11 -22.52 -27.78
N PRO A 432 28.25 -23.06 -26.90
CA PRO A 432 27.99 -22.48 -25.59
C PRO A 432 29.22 -22.70 -24.69
N GLY A 433 30.25 -21.87 -24.89
CA GLY A 433 31.50 -21.98 -24.14
C GLY A 433 32.60 -20.99 -24.49
N THR A 434 32.42 -20.10 -25.48
CA THR A 434 33.41 -19.05 -25.78
C THR A 434 32.81 -17.67 -25.61
N THR A 435 33.46 -16.83 -24.80
CA THR A 435 33.17 -15.39 -24.70
C THR A 435 33.17 -14.74 -26.08
N SER A 436 32.10 -14.04 -26.43
CA SER A 436 32.05 -13.23 -27.65
C SER A 436 32.86 -11.95 -27.42
N ASP A 437 33.55 -11.43 -28.44
CA ASP A 437 34.20 -10.12 -28.28
C ASP A 437 33.15 -9.00 -28.14
N GLY A 438 33.47 -7.95 -27.38
CA GLY A 438 32.50 -6.90 -27.04
C GLY A 438 31.92 -6.18 -28.25
N GLN A 439 32.65 -6.17 -29.37
CA GLN A 439 32.18 -5.67 -30.66
C GLN A 439 31.01 -6.50 -31.19
N THR A 440 31.16 -7.83 -31.20
CA THR A 440 30.11 -8.76 -31.67
C THR A 440 28.87 -8.67 -30.79
N VAL A 441 29.05 -8.53 -29.48
CA VAL A 441 27.94 -8.37 -28.52
C VAL A 441 27.17 -7.08 -28.81
N TYR A 442 27.85 -5.97 -29.05
CA TYR A 442 27.21 -4.70 -29.42
C TYR A 442 26.48 -4.75 -30.76
N ASP A 443 27.13 -5.26 -31.81
CA ASP A 443 26.56 -5.30 -33.16
C ASP A 443 25.25 -6.12 -33.18
N SER A 444 25.19 -7.18 -32.36
CA SER A 444 24.05 -8.11 -32.32
C SER A 444 22.89 -7.64 -31.44
N ASN A 445 23.18 -6.87 -30.38
CA ASN A 445 22.19 -6.56 -29.34
C ASN A 445 21.92 -5.06 -29.14
N CYS A 446 22.83 -4.19 -29.57
CA CYS A 446 22.81 -2.77 -29.20
C CYS A 446 22.76 -1.83 -30.41
N ALA A 447 23.41 -2.18 -31.52
CA ALA A 447 23.60 -1.29 -32.68
C ALA A 447 22.29 -0.83 -33.37
N SER A 448 21.19 -1.58 -33.25
CA SER A 448 19.89 -1.16 -33.81
C SER A 448 19.28 0.06 -33.11
N CYS A 449 19.76 0.35 -31.90
CA CYS A 449 19.17 1.37 -31.00
C CYS A 449 20.23 2.40 -30.57
N HIS A 450 21.46 1.98 -30.36
CA HIS A 450 22.52 2.81 -29.79
C HIS A 450 23.58 3.19 -30.82
N ALA A 451 24.22 4.33 -30.58
CA ALA A 451 25.45 4.71 -31.25
C ALA A 451 26.64 4.33 -30.35
N LEU A 452 27.85 4.29 -30.90
CA LEU A 452 29.07 4.01 -30.16
C LEU A 452 30.25 4.77 -30.76
N GLY A 453 30.47 5.99 -30.24
CA GLY A 453 31.58 6.87 -30.58
C GLY A 453 31.73 7.04 -32.09
N GLY A 454 32.96 6.82 -32.58
CA GLY A 454 33.27 6.85 -34.01
C GLY A 454 33.03 5.52 -34.75
N TYR A 455 32.64 4.46 -34.04
CA TYR A 455 32.46 3.11 -34.59
C TYR A 455 31.07 2.96 -35.24
N ASP A 456 30.02 3.41 -34.56
CA ASP A 456 28.64 3.37 -35.05
C ASP A 456 27.92 4.68 -34.69
N THR A 457 27.43 5.40 -35.70
CA THR A 457 26.79 6.72 -35.51
C THR A 457 25.28 6.68 -35.70
N THR A 458 24.67 5.50 -35.77
CA THR A 458 23.31 5.33 -36.32
C THR A 458 22.19 5.22 -35.26
N GLY A 459 22.52 5.01 -33.99
CA GLY A 459 21.53 4.97 -32.90
C GLY A 459 21.30 6.29 -32.15
N PHE A 460 20.28 6.31 -31.27
CA PHE A 460 19.76 7.53 -30.63
C PHE A 460 20.57 7.99 -29.41
N LEU A 461 21.39 7.11 -28.83
CA LEU A 461 22.22 7.41 -27.66
C LEU A 461 23.59 6.75 -27.79
N ASP A 462 24.65 7.54 -27.68
CA ASP A 462 26.04 7.09 -27.76
C ASP A 462 26.48 6.37 -26.47
N LEU A 463 26.99 5.15 -26.59
CA LEU A 463 27.45 4.29 -25.50
C LEU A 463 28.97 4.33 -25.26
N ALA A 464 29.75 5.10 -26.04
CA ALA A 464 31.19 5.15 -25.88
C ALA A 464 31.57 5.73 -24.51
N GLY A 465 32.46 5.03 -23.78
CA GLY A 465 32.89 5.45 -22.44
C GLY A 465 31.85 5.28 -21.34
N LYS A 466 30.75 4.56 -21.62
CA LYS A 466 29.62 4.35 -20.70
C LYS A 466 29.51 2.91 -20.20
N GLY A 467 30.60 2.15 -20.21
CA GLY A 467 30.67 0.76 -19.76
C GLY A 467 30.01 0.54 -18.39
N ASN A 468 30.23 1.47 -17.44
CA ASN A 468 29.67 1.38 -16.09
C ASN A 468 28.13 1.51 -16.01
N LEU A 469 27.46 1.94 -17.09
CA LEU A 469 25.99 2.04 -17.14
C LEU A 469 25.32 0.77 -17.66
N PHE A 470 26.06 -0.17 -18.26
CA PHE A 470 25.49 -1.40 -18.81
C PHE A 470 24.91 -2.29 -17.71
N ASN A 471 25.64 -2.51 -16.61
CA ASN A 471 25.22 -3.41 -15.53
C ASN A 471 23.93 -2.94 -14.86
N ALA A 472 23.82 -1.64 -14.59
CA ALA A 472 22.64 -1.07 -13.96
C ALA A 472 21.41 -1.12 -14.88
N LYS A 473 21.61 -1.02 -16.20
CA LYS A 473 20.51 -1.02 -17.17
C LYS A 473 20.09 -2.43 -17.58
N LEU A 474 21.02 -3.34 -17.81
CA LEU A 474 20.71 -4.75 -18.13
C LEU A 474 20.08 -5.46 -16.92
N ALA A 475 20.55 -5.20 -15.69
CA ALA A 475 19.92 -5.73 -14.47
C ALA A 475 18.50 -5.19 -14.23
N ALA A 476 18.17 -4.00 -14.76
CA ALA A 476 16.81 -3.45 -14.75
C ALA A 476 15.93 -3.97 -15.90
N GLY A 477 16.42 -4.92 -16.71
CA GLY A 477 15.67 -5.55 -17.80
C GLY A 477 15.56 -4.67 -19.06
N HIS A 478 16.64 -4.00 -19.46
CA HIS A 478 16.62 -3.08 -20.60
C HIS A 478 16.21 -3.78 -21.92
N ASN A 479 14.97 -3.53 -22.35
CA ASN A 479 14.36 -4.06 -23.57
C ASN A 479 14.42 -5.60 -23.70
N GLY A 480 14.41 -6.32 -22.55
CA GLY A 480 14.48 -7.78 -22.52
C GLY A 480 15.81 -8.37 -22.98
N ILE A 481 16.84 -7.54 -23.19
CA ILE A 481 18.19 -8.01 -23.52
C ILE A 481 18.81 -8.57 -22.24
N SER A 482 19.14 -9.86 -22.27
CA SER A 482 19.85 -10.56 -21.21
C SER A 482 21.16 -11.09 -21.78
N LEU A 483 22.28 -10.63 -21.21
CA LEU A 483 23.62 -11.09 -21.53
C LEU A 483 24.14 -11.94 -20.36
N ASN A 484 24.99 -12.92 -20.64
CA ASN A 484 25.74 -13.56 -19.56
C ASN A 484 26.86 -12.60 -19.09
N VAL A 485 27.34 -12.82 -17.86
CA VAL A 485 28.34 -11.97 -17.20
C VAL A 485 29.60 -11.76 -18.06
N ALA A 486 30.02 -12.78 -18.82
CA ALA A 486 31.26 -12.72 -19.57
C ALA A 486 31.13 -11.91 -20.88
N ASP A 487 29.97 -11.98 -21.56
CA ASP A 487 29.65 -11.13 -22.71
C ASP A 487 29.36 -9.68 -22.28
N GLU A 488 28.82 -9.49 -21.08
CA GLU A 488 28.63 -8.18 -20.45
C GLU A 488 29.99 -7.52 -20.15
N ASP A 489 30.92 -8.22 -19.50
CA ASP A 489 32.28 -7.73 -19.24
C ASP A 489 33.03 -7.38 -20.54
N ALA A 490 32.87 -8.20 -21.59
CA ALA A 490 33.46 -7.95 -22.90
C ALA A 490 32.88 -6.68 -23.55
N LEU A 491 31.57 -6.48 -23.46
CA LEU A 491 30.87 -5.31 -23.98
C LEU A 491 31.28 -4.02 -23.25
N ILE A 492 31.38 -4.05 -21.92
CA ILE A 492 31.83 -2.92 -21.08
C ILE A 492 33.23 -2.48 -21.51
N GLY A 493 34.18 -3.42 -21.50
CA GLY A 493 35.58 -3.12 -21.82
C GLY A 493 35.73 -2.57 -23.24
N TRP A 494 34.93 -3.07 -24.18
CA TRP A 494 34.95 -2.60 -25.56
C TRP A 494 34.30 -1.22 -25.71
N ALA A 495 33.12 -0.98 -25.12
CA ALA A 495 32.44 0.31 -25.16
C ALA A 495 33.29 1.44 -24.54
N ASP A 496 34.00 1.14 -23.44
CA ASP A 496 34.93 2.10 -22.82
C ASP A 496 36.16 2.38 -23.68
N SER A 497 36.63 1.39 -24.43
CA SER A 497 37.75 1.56 -25.37
C SER A 497 37.42 2.47 -26.58
N GLN A 498 36.13 2.72 -26.86
CA GLN A 498 35.71 3.56 -27.98
C GLN A 498 35.70 5.07 -27.68
N ASN A 499 36.00 5.51 -26.45
CA ASN A 499 35.94 6.93 -26.06
C ASN A 499 37.16 7.79 -26.49
N GLY A 500 37.95 7.33 -27.46
CA GLY A 500 38.97 8.15 -28.13
C GLY A 500 40.03 8.83 -27.23
N GLY A 501 41.02 8.06 -26.74
CA GLY A 501 42.36 8.62 -26.47
C GLY A 501 43.12 8.09 -25.24
N GLY A 502 44.13 7.22 -25.48
CA GLY A 502 45.44 7.28 -24.79
C GLY A 502 45.61 6.57 -23.43
N THR A 503 46.42 5.50 -23.45
CA THR A 503 46.91 4.63 -22.36
C THR A 503 47.61 5.26 -21.14
N THR A 504 47.34 4.77 -19.93
CA THR A 504 48.25 4.13 -18.90
C THR A 504 47.84 4.43 -17.43
N VAL A 505 47.75 3.36 -16.61
CA VAL A 505 47.44 3.33 -15.16
C VAL A 505 48.68 3.74 -14.32
N PRO A 506 48.61 4.69 -13.36
CA PRO A 506 48.53 4.39 -11.89
C PRO A 506 47.94 5.54 -11.01
N PRO A 507 48.04 5.48 -9.65
CA PRO A 507 47.12 4.89 -8.65
C PRO A 507 45.84 5.72 -8.40
N VAL A 508 44.79 5.09 -7.85
CA VAL A 508 43.48 5.73 -7.60
C VAL A 508 43.57 6.85 -6.56
N THR A 509 43.77 8.07 -7.05
CA THR A 509 43.23 9.28 -6.42
C THR A 509 41.82 9.48 -6.97
N THR A 510 40.83 9.42 -6.10
CA THR A 510 39.41 9.53 -6.43
C THR A 510 39.12 10.92 -6.99
N ASP A 511 38.80 11.02 -8.28
CA ASP A 511 38.51 12.27 -8.97
C ASP A 511 37.15 12.85 -8.52
N GLY A 512 37.17 14.06 -7.98
CA GLY A 512 35.99 14.75 -7.46
C GLY A 512 34.89 14.97 -8.48
N ALA A 513 35.25 15.18 -9.76
CA ALA A 513 34.26 15.36 -10.82
C ALA A 513 33.49 14.06 -11.11
N THR A 514 34.19 12.92 -11.06
CA THR A 514 33.60 11.59 -11.19
C THR A 514 32.71 11.26 -9.99
N LEU A 515 33.14 11.57 -8.76
CA LEU A 515 32.33 11.38 -7.55
C LEU A 515 31.06 12.24 -7.58
N TYR A 516 31.16 13.50 -7.99
CA TYR A 516 30.01 14.38 -8.14
C TYR A 516 29.01 13.82 -9.18
N ALA A 517 29.50 13.30 -10.30
CA ALA A 517 28.65 12.71 -11.34
C ALA A 517 27.91 11.44 -10.87
N GLN A 518 28.54 10.65 -10.00
CA GLN A 518 27.98 9.40 -9.46
C GLN A 518 26.93 9.65 -8.37
N GLU A 519 27.25 10.52 -7.42
CA GLU A 519 26.47 10.65 -6.18
C GLU A 519 25.56 11.88 -6.15
N CYS A 520 25.87 12.93 -6.93
CA CYS A 520 25.22 14.25 -6.79
C CYS A 520 24.45 14.69 -8.04
N GLN A 521 25.01 14.46 -9.23
CA GLN A 521 24.51 15.01 -10.50
C GLN A 521 23.08 14.56 -10.85
N GLY A 522 22.68 13.35 -10.43
CA GLY A 522 21.34 12.81 -10.68
C GLY A 522 20.21 13.70 -10.15
N CYS A 523 20.47 14.47 -9.08
CA CYS A 523 19.50 15.38 -8.48
C CYS A 523 19.92 16.86 -8.58
N HIS A 524 21.22 17.15 -8.67
CA HIS A 524 21.76 18.53 -8.57
C HIS A 524 22.26 19.13 -9.90
N GLY A 525 22.01 18.43 -11.02
CA GLY A 525 22.40 18.87 -12.35
C GLY A 525 23.90 18.65 -12.63
N LEU A 526 24.33 19.00 -13.84
CA LEU A 526 25.72 18.84 -14.27
C LEU A 526 26.65 19.72 -13.44
N LEU A 527 27.87 19.28 -13.16
CA LEU A 527 28.86 20.05 -12.40
C LEU A 527 29.12 21.46 -12.97
N ALA A 528 29.03 21.62 -14.29
CA ALA A 528 29.21 22.90 -14.98
C ALA A 528 28.03 23.87 -14.82
N SER A 529 26.86 23.38 -14.40
CA SER A 529 25.60 24.13 -14.30
C SER A 529 24.88 23.87 -12.98
N THR A 530 25.60 23.37 -11.98
CA THR A 530 25.00 23.02 -10.70
C THR A 530 24.76 24.27 -9.87
N ASP A 531 23.61 24.31 -9.20
CA ASP A 531 23.27 25.36 -8.24
C ASP A 531 23.96 25.12 -6.87
N ILE A 532 24.74 24.04 -6.73
CA ILE A 532 25.59 23.76 -5.58
C ILE A 532 26.97 24.42 -5.78
N GLY A 533 27.06 25.72 -5.53
CA GLY A 533 28.33 26.47 -5.49
C GLY A 533 28.85 26.72 -4.08
N ASN A 534 30.17 26.83 -3.91
CA ASN A 534 30.81 27.37 -2.70
C ASN A 534 30.46 26.67 -1.35
N ARG A 535 30.22 25.35 -1.36
CA ARG A 535 29.92 24.56 -0.15
C ARG A 535 31.19 24.01 0.49
N THR A 536 31.22 23.94 1.83
CA THR A 536 32.32 23.31 2.59
C THR A 536 32.05 21.81 2.79
N ALA A 537 33.09 21.02 3.06
CA ALA A 537 32.95 19.59 3.32
C ALA A 537 31.96 19.31 4.48
N ALA A 538 32.09 20.03 5.59
CA ALA A 538 31.17 19.93 6.73
C ALA A 538 29.71 20.27 6.36
N GLY A 539 29.51 21.20 5.42
CA GLY A 539 28.19 21.57 4.90
C GLY A 539 27.57 20.55 3.94
N ILE A 540 28.38 19.69 3.31
CA ILE A 540 27.90 18.55 2.51
C ILE A 540 27.65 17.36 3.45
N GLU A 541 28.55 17.07 4.38
CA GLU A 541 28.41 15.98 5.37
C GLU A 541 27.15 16.15 6.23
N SER A 542 26.88 17.37 6.71
CA SER A 542 25.68 17.65 7.51
C SER A 542 24.39 17.47 6.70
N ALA A 543 24.42 17.75 5.40
CA ALA A 543 23.28 17.56 4.52
C ALA A 543 23.00 16.08 4.26
N ILE A 544 24.06 15.28 4.02
CA ILE A 544 23.98 13.81 3.90
C ILE A 544 23.42 13.21 5.18
N ALA A 545 24.02 13.53 6.33
CA ALA A 545 23.61 13.00 7.64
C ALA A 545 22.19 13.42 8.03
N GLY A 546 21.75 14.61 7.61
CA GLY A 546 20.40 15.12 7.83
C GLY A 546 19.36 14.60 6.83
N ASN A 547 19.76 13.76 5.86
CA ASN A 547 18.91 13.29 4.77
C ASN A 547 18.17 14.43 4.03
N LEU A 548 18.84 15.58 3.85
CA LEU A 548 18.20 16.77 3.27
C LEU A 548 17.90 16.54 1.78
N GLY A 549 16.62 16.56 1.40
CA GLY A 549 16.23 16.27 0.01
C GLY A 549 16.42 14.81 -0.41
N GLY A 550 16.42 13.86 0.55
CA GLY A 550 16.46 12.42 0.25
C GLY A 550 17.86 11.82 0.06
N MET A 551 18.91 12.59 0.39
CA MET A 551 20.32 12.21 0.19
C MET A 551 20.90 11.25 1.26
N GLY A 552 20.11 10.79 2.23
CA GLY A 552 20.55 9.99 3.37
C GLY A 552 20.97 8.55 3.04
N GLY A 553 20.78 8.12 1.79
CA GLY A 553 21.32 6.86 1.27
C GLY A 553 22.75 6.97 0.72
N ILE A 554 23.30 8.19 0.61
CA ILE A 554 24.65 8.43 0.08
C ILE A 554 25.68 8.17 1.18
N SER A 555 26.68 7.34 0.90
CA SER A 555 27.77 7.02 1.83
C SER A 555 29.11 7.39 1.21
N LEU A 556 29.65 8.54 1.62
CA LEU A 556 30.92 9.08 1.16
C LEU A 556 31.89 9.24 2.33
N ALA A 557 33.15 8.83 2.15
CA ALA A 557 34.21 9.11 3.10
C ALA A 557 34.62 10.60 3.05
N ALA A 558 35.19 11.12 4.14
CA ALA A 558 35.51 12.54 4.29
C ALA A 558 36.47 13.07 3.20
N ASP A 559 37.38 12.24 2.71
CA ASP A 559 38.29 12.56 1.61
C ASP A 559 37.57 12.63 0.25
N GLN A 560 36.55 11.80 0.03
CA GLN A 560 35.70 11.85 -1.15
C GLN A 560 34.78 13.08 -1.14
N VAL A 561 34.25 13.46 0.03
CA VAL A 561 33.47 14.70 0.18
C VAL A 561 34.35 15.91 -0.12
N GLN A 562 35.58 15.93 0.39
CA GLN A 562 36.52 17.03 0.11
C GLN A 562 36.90 17.08 -1.38
N ALA A 563 37.10 15.94 -2.04
CA ALA A 563 37.36 15.90 -3.48
C ALA A 563 36.20 16.50 -4.31
N ILE A 564 34.95 16.29 -3.90
CA ILE A 564 33.77 16.91 -4.52
C ILE A 564 33.79 18.44 -4.30
N VAL A 565 34.07 18.90 -3.07
CA VAL A 565 34.16 20.34 -2.76
C VAL A 565 35.17 21.04 -3.67
N ASP A 566 36.31 20.40 -3.91
CA ASP A 566 37.41 20.98 -4.68
C ASP A 566 37.07 21.19 -6.18
N VAL A 567 36.02 20.53 -6.68
CA VAL A 567 35.56 20.65 -8.09
C VAL A 567 34.28 21.46 -8.26
N LEU A 568 33.63 21.90 -7.17
CA LEU A 568 32.42 22.73 -7.26
C LEU A 568 32.74 24.12 -7.81
N PRO A 569 31.83 24.73 -8.59
CA PRO A 569 32.04 26.08 -9.13
C PRO A 569 32.17 27.10 -8.01
N VAL A 570 33.24 27.91 -8.08
CA VAL A 570 33.47 29.06 -7.20
C VAL A 570 32.59 30.21 -7.69
N ALA A 571 31.75 30.77 -6.81
CA ALA A 571 30.95 31.95 -7.13
C ALA A 571 31.88 33.13 -7.47
N THR A 572 31.69 33.77 -8.64
CA THR A 572 32.38 35.01 -8.98
C THR A 572 31.91 36.12 -8.04
N PRO A 573 32.78 36.73 -7.22
CA PRO A 573 32.39 37.82 -6.34
C PRO A 573 32.01 39.07 -7.17
N PRO A 574 31.00 39.86 -6.77
CA PRO A 574 30.86 41.22 -7.26
C PRO A 574 32.04 42.08 -6.77
N ASP A 575 32.44 43.02 -7.62
CA ASP A 575 33.58 43.94 -7.50
C ASP A 575 33.80 44.53 -6.07
N PRO A 576 35.01 44.44 -5.48
CA PRO A 576 35.33 45.03 -4.17
C PRO A 576 35.51 46.54 -4.29
N GLY A 577 34.42 47.27 -4.49
CA GLY A 577 34.45 48.72 -4.74
C GLY A 577 33.40 49.57 -4.05
N THR A 578 32.36 49.00 -3.42
CA THR A 578 31.22 49.79 -2.94
C THR A 578 31.07 49.70 -1.41
N PRO A 579 30.92 50.83 -0.68
CA PRO A 579 30.75 50.83 0.77
C PRO A 579 29.50 50.03 1.19
N PRO A 580 29.42 49.53 2.44
CA PRO A 580 28.31 48.69 2.88
C PRO A 580 26.99 49.45 2.73
N ALA A 581 26.04 48.87 1.99
CA ALA A 581 24.73 49.45 1.85
C ALA A 581 23.97 49.29 3.18
N THR A 582 23.52 50.40 3.75
CA THR A 582 22.92 50.51 5.10
C THR A 582 21.40 50.47 5.10
N ASP A 583 20.77 49.88 4.08
CA ASP A 583 19.32 49.67 4.04
C ASP A 583 18.92 48.22 3.73
N GLY A 584 17.75 47.81 4.22
CA GLY A 584 17.30 46.42 4.14
C GLY A 584 17.04 45.94 2.71
N ALA A 585 16.70 46.87 1.79
CA ALA A 585 16.52 46.58 0.37
C ALA A 585 17.83 46.09 -0.26
N SER A 586 18.93 46.80 -0.04
CA SER A 586 20.23 46.41 -0.58
C SER A 586 20.76 45.11 0.03
N LEU A 587 20.45 44.86 1.30
CA LEU A 587 20.79 43.61 1.98
C LEU A 587 20.02 42.42 1.40
N TYR A 588 18.75 42.61 1.07
CA TYR A 588 17.93 41.61 0.40
C TYR A 588 18.40 41.35 -1.04
N ASP A 589 18.57 42.40 -1.86
CA ASP A 589 18.97 42.26 -3.27
C ASP A 589 20.32 41.53 -3.41
N GLY A 590 21.26 41.77 -2.47
CA GLY A 590 22.60 41.19 -2.52
C GLY A 590 22.73 39.78 -1.94
N ASN A 591 21.83 39.35 -1.05
CA ASN A 591 22.01 38.10 -0.28
C ASN A 591 20.80 37.15 -0.33
N CYS A 592 19.63 37.63 -0.78
CA CYS A 592 18.37 36.92 -0.62
C CYS A 592 17.58 36.81 -1.93
N ALA A 593 17.60 37.85 -2.79
CA ALA A 593 16.79 37.94 -4.01
C ALA A 593 17.00 36.79 -5.02
N SER A 594 18.20 36.20 -5.06
CA SER A 594 18.48 35.05 -5.94
C SER A 594 17.71 33.79 -5.56
N CYS A 595 17.22 33.71 -4.31
CA CYS A 595 16.53 32.54 -3.81
C CYS A 595 15.11 32.89 -3.38
N HIS A 596 14.90 33.98 -2.67
CA HIS A 596 13.63 34.35 -2.06
C HIS A 596 12.91 35.45 -2.82
N GLN A 597 11.59 35.37 -2.88
CA GLN A 597 10.74 36.46 -3.35
C GLN A 597 10.27 37.36 -2.18
N ILE A 598 9.83 38.58 -2.48
CA ILE A 598 9.06 39.46 -1.59
C ILE A 598 7.94 40.06 -2.42
N ALA A 599 6.74 39.46 -2.35
CA ALA A 599 5.49 39.92 -2.96
C ALA A 599 5.65 41.03 -4.04
N THR A 600 5.16 42.24 -3.78
CA THR A 600 5.13 43.36 -4.75
C THR A 600 6.49 44.05 -4.98
N TYR A 601 7.58 43.55 -4.40
CA TYR A 601 8.92 44.12 -4.48
C TYR A 601 9.84 43.31 -5.40
N ASP A 602 9.85 41.98 -5.27
CA ASP A 602 10.66 41.06 -6.07
C ASP A 602 9.95 39.71 -6.24
N GLU A 603 9.70 39.32 -7.50
CA GLU A 603 9.00 38.08 -7.88
C GLU A 603 9.96 37.00 -8.45
N ALA A 604 11.28 37.24 -8.42
CA ALA A 604 12.24 36.38 -9.12
C ALA A 604 12.68 35.12 -8.35
N GLY A 605 12.54 35.11 -7.02
CA GLY A 605 12.96 34.00 -6.17
C GLY A 605 11.96 32.84 -6.12
N SER A 606 12.47 31.60 -6.00
CA SER A 606 11.67 30.36 -5.93
C SER A 606 11.44 29.84 -4.50
N ALA A 607 12.15 30.39 -3.52
CA ALA A 607 12.07 30.08 -2.10
C ALA A 607 10.98 30.95 -1.42
N PRO A 608 10.51 30.57 -0.22
CA PRO A 608 9.35 31.20 0.41
C PRO A 608 9.45 32.73 0.53
N ASP A 609 8.32 33.39 0.35
CA ASP A 609 8.19 34.85 0.44
C ASP A 609 8.65 35.38 1.80
N LEU A 610 9.51 36.39 1.80
CA LEU A 610 10.09 36.97 3.02
C LEU A 610 9.33 38.20 3.53
N GLY A 611 8.31 38.68 2.83
CA GLY A 611 7.47 39.79 3.27
C GLY A 611 6.78 39.49 4.60
N GLY A 612 7.01 40.34 5.61
CA GLY A 612 6.45 40.17 6.95
C GLY A 612 7.12 39.09 7.79
N LYS A 613 8.31 38.61 7.41
CA LYS A 613 9.04 37.49 8.06
C LYS A 613 10.35 37.92 8.73
N GLY A 614 10.47 39.16 9.18
CA GLY A 614 11.70 39.72 9.74
C GLY A 614 12.25 38.92 10.93
N SER A 615 11.39 38.54 11.88
CA SER A 615 11.79 37.72 13.04
C SER A 615 12.30 36.32 12.67
N VAL A 616 11.70 35.71 11.65
CA VAL A 616 12.05 34.35 11.20
C VAL A 616 13.45 34.33 10.58
N ILE A 617 13.82 35.37 9.84
CA ILE A 617 15.15 35.49 9.24
C ILE A 617 16.22 35.77 10.28
N ALA A 618 15.91 36.61 11.27
CA ALA A 618 16.83 36.87 12.38
C ALA A 618 17.24 35.57 13.10
N ASP A 619 16.26 34.72 13.40
CA ASP A 619 16.50 33.42 14.04
C ASP A 619 17.24 32.44 13.12
N LYS A 620 16.86 32.36 11.84
CA LYS A 620 17.47 31.42 10.89
C LYS A 620 18.91 31.77 10.54
N LEU A 621 19.22 33.05 10.29
CA LEU A 621 20.60 33.47 10.01
C LEU A 621 21.47 33.39 11.27
N GLY A 622 20.89 33.59 12.47
CA GLY A 622 21.59 33.37 13.74
C GLY A 622 22.03 31.91 13.97
N LEU A 623 21.33 30.95 13.38
CA LEU A 623 21.64 29.52 13.41
C LEU A 623 22.46 29.03 12.20
N GLY A 624 22.78 29.93 11.27
CA GLY A 624 23.47 29.62 10.01
C GLY A 624 22.51 29.13 8.94
N HIS A 625 21.99 30.05 8.12
CA HIS A 625 21.12 29.74 6.99
C HIS A 625 21.94 29.70 5.69
N MET A 626 22.08 28.49 5.10
CA MET A 626 22.88 28.25 3.88
C MET A 626 24.31 28.79 3.91
N GLY A 627 24.92 28.90 5.09
CA GLY A 627 26.28 29.44 5.25
C GLY A 627 26.37 30.97 5.17
N LEU A 628 25.24 31.68 5.01
CA LEU A 628 25.20 33.14 5.11
C LEU A 628 25.32 33.57 6.57
N SER A 629 26.15 34.58 6.82
CA SER A 629 26.33 35.20 8.12
C SER A 629 26.38 36.72 7.93
N MET A 630 25.61 37.44 8.74
CA MET A 630 25.49 38.89 8.70
C MET A 630 25.77 39.48 10.09
N THR A 631 26.15 40.75 10.15
CA THR A 631 26.28 41.42 11.44
C THR A 631 24.89 41.58 12.07
N THR A 632 24.81 41.65 13.40
CA THR A 632 23.53 41.84 14.10
C THR A 632 22.82 43.13 13.65
N THR A 633 23.57 44.17 13.32
CA THR A 633 23.01 45.44 12.83
C THR A 633 22.40 45.31 11.43
N ASP A 634 23.06 44.60 10.53
CA ASP A 634 22.52 44.36 9.19
C ASP A 634 21.31 43.44 9.25
N LEU A 635 21.35 42.44 10.13
CA LEU A 635 20.25 41.53 10.37
C LEU A 635 19.00 42.25 10.90
N ASP A 636 19.16 43.13 11.89
CA ASP A 636 18.06 43.95 12.42
C ASP A 636 17.49 44.89 11.35
N THR A 637 18.38 45.45 10.50
CA THR A 637 18.01 46.35 9.40
C THR A 637 17.22 45.62 8.31
N LEU A 638 17.65 44.41 7.93
CA LEU A 638 16.95 43.55 6.99
C LEU A 638 15.59 43.10 7.56
N ALA A 639 15.56 42.63 8.80
CA ALA A 639 14.34 42.15 9.46
C ALA A 639 13.27 43.26 9.54
N ALA A 640 13.65 44.45 10.02
CA ALA A 640 12.73 45.58 10.13
C ALA A 640 12.18 46.04 8.77
N TRP A 641 12.99 45.95 7.71
CA TRP A 641 12.58 46.30 6.37
C TRP A 641 11.60 45.27 5.78
N LEU A 642 11.86 43.97 5.97
CA LEU A 642 10.98 42.90 5.52
C LEU A 642 9.60 42.95 6.17
N ASP A 643 9.53 43.36 7.44
CA ASP A 643 8.27 43.54 8.16
C ASP A 643 7.43 44.73 7.65
N THR A 644 7.98 45.57 6.77
CA THR A 644 7.19 46.63 6.12
C THR A 644 6.30 46.11 4.99
N PHE A 645 6.53 44.90 4.51
CA PHE A 645 5.70 44.23 3.51
C PHE A 645 4.62 43.40 4.22
N THR A 646 3.46 44.02 4.47
CA THR A 646 2.29 43.29 4.98
C THR A 646 1.77 42.35 3.91
N ALA A 647 2.05 41.06 4.04
CA ALA A 647 1.48 40.03 3.17
C ALA A 647 -0.06 40.10 3.23
N VAL A 648 -0.69 40.46 2.11
CA VAL A 648 -2.08 40.05 1.86
C VAL A 648 -2.00 38.54 1.72
N VAL A 649 -2.45 37.82 2.75
CA VAL A 649 -2.45 36.37 2.78
C VAL A 649 -3.53 35.86 1.81
N VAL A 650 -3.17 35.81 0.53
CA VAL A 650 -3.66 34.77 -0.38
C VAL A 650 -2.54 33.75 -0.40
N GLU A 651 -2.59 32.77 0.52
CA GLU A 651 -1.69 31.62 0.44
C GLU A 651 -1.92 30.91 -0.90
N PRO A 652 -0.86 30.47 -1.61
CA PRO A 652 -1.01 29.67 -2.80
C PRO A 652 -1.68 28.33 -2.42
N ALA A 653 -2.53 27.83 -3.30
CA ALA A 653 -3.08 26.48 -3.17
C ALA A 653 -1.94 25.48 -2.90
N PRO A 654 -2.05 24.63 -1.86
CA PRO A 654 -0.99 23.70 -1.51
C PRO A 654 -0.92 22.62 -2.60
N LEU A 655 0.14 22.67 -3.41
CA LEU A 655 0.28 21.85 -4.61
C LEU A 655 0.93 20.47 -4.39
N ASP A 656 1.22 20.06 -3.15
CA ASP A 656 1.51 18.65 -2.90
C ASP A 656 1.33 18.24 -1.43
N CYS A 657 0.12 17.83 -1.06
CA CYS A 657 -0.13 17.19 0.24
C CYS A 657 0.26 15.70 0.25
N ASN A 658 0.47 15.09 -0.94
CA ASN A 658 0.74 13.65 -1.11
C ASN A 658 2.11 13.22 -0.56
N ALA A 659 3.00 14.17 -0.30
CA ALA A 659 4.30 13.91 0.32
C ALA A 659 4.18 13.34 1.74
N CYS A 660 3.08 13.63 2.44
CA CYS A 660 2.89 13.18 3.82
C CYS A 660 1.64 12.30 3.96
N HIS A 661 0.50 12.65 3.35
CA HIS A 661 -0.81 11.97 3.51
C HIS A 661 -1.51 11.96 2.15
N GLY A 662 -2.55 11.15 1.95
CA GLY A 662 -3.39 11.27 0.76
C GLY A 662 -4.05 12.66 0.66
N GLN A 663 -4.49 13.02 -0.55
CA GLN A 663 -5.27 14.24 -0.78
C GLN A 663 -6.64 13.89 -1.37
N PRO A 664 -7.73 13.92 -0.57
CA PRO A 664 -7.75 14.28 0.86
C PRO A 664 -7.09 13.19 1.74
N PRO A 665 -6.76 13.48 3.02
CA PRO A 665 -6.16 12.49 3.93
C PRO A 665 -7.09 11.31 4.22
N THR A 666 -7.14 10.38 3.29
CA THR A 666 -8.04 9.22 3.27
C THR A 666 -7.22 7.95 3.22
N GLY A 667 -7.51 7.02 4.12
CA GLY A 667 -6.74 5.79 4.28
C GLY A 667 -6.65 5.40 5.74
N VAL A 668 -6.30 4.15 6.00
CA VAL A 668 -6.17 3.61 7.36
C VAL A 668 -4.80 3.91 7.98
N ASP A 669 -3.84 4.34 7.17
CA ASP A 669 -2.48 4.62 7.61
C ASP A 669 -2.37 6.03 8.14
N TYR A 670 -1.95 6.17 9.41
CA TYR A 670 -1.64 7.48 9.98
C TYR A 670 -0.67 8.21 9.06
N PRO A 671 -0.86 9.51 8.88
CA PRO A 671 -1.91 10.39 9.47
C PRO A 671 -3.17 10.60 8.62
N ASN A 672 -3.45 9.70 7.65
CA ASN A 672 -4.75 9.64 7.01
C ASN A 672 -5.83 9.14 7.99
N GLY A 673 -7.06 9.60 7.81
CA GLY A 673 -8.23 9.10 8.52
C GLY A 673 -9.20 8.41 7.55
N ALA A 674 -9.52 7.14 7.79
CA ALA A 674 -10.40 6.38 6.91
C ALA A 674 -11.84 6.90 6.96
N GLY A 675 -12.49 7.01 5.80
CA GLY A 675 -13.95 7.13 5.66
C GLY A 675 -14.56 8.54 5.81
N ALA A 676 -13.90 9.48 6.49
CA ALA A 676 -14.50 10.80 6.78
C ALA A 676 -14.78 11.65 5.52
N HIS A 677 -13.86 11.68 4.57
CA HIS A 677 -14.01 12.46 3.34
C HIS A 677 -14.88 11.77 2.28
N ALA A 678 -14.81 10.44 2.17
CA ALA A 678 -15.46 9.68 1.09
C ALA A 678 -16.98 9.89 1.05
N VAL A 679 -17.62 9.96 2.23
CA VAL A 679 -19.08 10.18 2.32
C VAL A 679 -19.46 11.60 1.90
N HIS A 680 -18.67 12.61 2.27
CA HIS A 680 -18.93 14.01 1.92
C HIS A 680 -18.61 14.33 0.46
N LEU A 681 -17.54 13.77 -0.10
CA LEU A 681 -17.15 13.93 -1.50
C LEU A 681 -18.10 13.21 -2.47
N ALA A 682 -18.84 12.22 -1.99
CA ALA A 682 -19.90 11.57 -2.77
C ALA A 682 -21.17 12.44 -2.92
N LEU A 683 -21.27 13.55 -2.17
CA LEU A 683 -22.41 14.47 -2.24
C LEU A 683 -22.25 15.43 -3.42
N GLN A 684 -23.32 15.59 -4.21
CA GLN A 684 -23.33 16.55 -5.32
C GLN A 684 -23.19 17.98 -4.79
N GLY A 685 -22.23 18.74 -5.32
CA GLY A 685 -21.94 20.11 -4.90
C GLY A 685 -20.85 20.23 -3.82
N ILE A 686 -20.22 19.11 -3.43
CA ILE A 686 -18.98 19.08 -2.64
C ILE A 686 -17.84 18.62 -3.56
N ASP A 687 -17.28 19.55 -4.33
CA ASP A 687 -16.23 19.28 -5.34
C ASP A 687 -14.83 19.80 -4.93
N SER A 688 -14.74 20.56 -3.83
CA SER A 688 -13.48 21.06 -3.27
C SER A 688 -13.38 20.86 -1.76
N CYS A 689 -12.15 20.63 -1.27
CA CYS A 689 -11.80 20.64 0.14
C CYS A 689 -12.11 21.99 0.82
N ASP A 690 -12.14 23.09 0.06
CA ASP A 690 -12.45 24.43 0.55
C ASP A 690 -13.85 24.55 1.16
N THR A 691 -14.74 23.64 0.79
CA THR A 691 -16.08 23.51 1.39
C THR A 691 -16.01 23.31 2.90
N CYS A 692 -14.95 22.67 3.40
CA CYS A 692 -14.79 22.36 4.81
C CYS A 692 -13.50 22.92 5.42
N HIS A 693 -12.57 23.45 4.64
CA HIS A 693 -11.24 23.86 5.09
C HIS A 693 -10.92 25.35 4.79
N GLN A 694 -11.92 26.24 4.79
CA GLN A 694 -11.69 27.64 4.45
C GLN A 694 -10.71 28.33 5.41
N GLY A 695 -9.48 28.60 4.93
CA GLY A 695 -8.44 29.30 5.71
C GLY A 695 -7.73 28.44 6.77
N ALA A 696 -7.79 27.11 6.65
CA ALA A 696 -7.19 26.15 7.58
C ALA A 696 -5.65 26.13 7.51
N ALA A 697 -4.98 26.10 8.66
CA ALA A 697 -3.53 25.92 8.76
C ALA A 697 -3.20 24.48 9.22
N HIS A 698 -2.06 23.92 8.80
CA HIS A 698 -1.53 22.67 9.34
C HIS A 698 -1.01 22.89 10.77
N ASN A 699 -1.88 22.82 11.79
CA ASN A 699 -1.57 23.17 13.18
C ASN A 699 -1.78 22.02 14.19
N ASN A 700 -1.68 20.76 13.73
CA ASN A 700 -1.92 19.53 14.52
C ASN A 700 -3.36 19.37 15.05
N VAL A 701 -4.30 20.20 14.58
CA VAL A 701 -5.74 20.04 14.74
C VAL A 701 -6.35 20.10 13.34
N VAL A 702 -7.37 19.30 13.03
CA VAL A 702 -8.09 19.46 11.77
C VAL A 702 -8.92 20.73 11.86
N ASP A 703 -8.43 21.81 11.24
CA ASP A 703 -9.16 23.06 11.11
C ASP A 703 -10.29 22.84 10.07
N LEU A 704 -11.50 22.56 10.56
CA LEU A 704 -12.71 22.65 9.76
C LEU A 704 -13.28 24.07 9.88
N ALA A 705 -13.46 24.73 8.73
CA ALA A 705 -14.10 26.03 8.60
C ALA A 705 -15.09 25.98 7.45
N LEU A 706 -16.37 26.10 7.78
CA LEU A 706 -17.48 26.01 6.83
C LEU A 706 -17.81 27.42 6.28
N PRO A 707 -17.95 27.57 4.95
CA PRO A 707 -18.43 28.80 4.33
C PRO A 707 -19.84 29.21 4.79
N VAL A 708 -20.11 30.51 4.84
CA VAL A 708 -21.40 31.10 5.27
C VAL A 708 -22.61 30.63 4.45
N ASN A 709 -22.42 30.13 3.23
CA ASN A 709 -23.51 29.56 2.43
C ASN A 709 -24.02 28.22 3.00
N TYR A 710 -23.33 27.62 3.96
CA TYR A 710 -23.78 26.43 4.71
C TYR A 710 -24.40 26.77 6.07
N ASP A 711 -24.59 28.06 6.38
CA ASP A 711 -25.31 28.48 7.58
C ASP A 711 -26.74 27.94 7.55
N ALA A 712 -27.11 27.21 8.59
CA ALA A 712 -28.48 26.80 8.79
C ALA A 712 -29.37 28.01 9.10
N GLN A 713 -30.68 27.87 8.91
CA GLN A 713 -31.63 28.91 9.32
C GLN A 713 -31.59 29.16 10.84
N SER A 714 -31.10 28.20 11.63
CA SER A 714 -30.93 28.29 13.08
C SER A 714 -29.73 29.13 13.52
N GLY A 715 -28.80 29.47 12.63
CA GLY A 715 -27.63 30.28 12.95
C GLY A 715 -26.41 29.93 12.09
N MET A 716 -25.29 30.60 12.39
CA MET A 716 -24.02 30.36 11.70
C MET A 716 -23.54 28.93 11.92
N ALA A 717 -22.98 28.30 10.88
CA ALA A 717 -22.36 26.99 10.95
C ALA A 717 -21.18 27.00 11.94
N VAL A 718 -21.13 26.00 12.81
CA VAL A 718 -20.11 25.88 13.87
C VAL A 718 -19.53 24.48 13.87
N VAL A 719 -18.20 24.41 13.88
CA VAL A 719 -17.46 23.20 14.23
C VAL A 719 -17.14 23.30 15.72
N ASN A 720 -17.65 22.34 16.49
CA ASN A 720 -17.53 22.33 17.94
C ASN A 720 -16.23 21.63 18.38
N ALA A 721 -15.72 22.02 19.54
CA ALA A 721 -14.48 21.48 20.10
C ALA A 721 -14.51 19.97 20.41
N ASP A 722 -15.70 19.37 20.52
CA ASP A 722 -15.92 17.94 20.75
C ASP A 722 -16.03 17.11 19.46
N SER A 723 -15.59 17.69 18.33
CA SER A 723 -15.68 17.09 17.00
C SER A 723 -17.12 16.78 16.58
N THR A 724 -18.05 17.68 16.89
CA THR A 724 -19.40 17.71 16.30
C THR A 724 -19.59 18.99 15.47
N CYS A 725 -20.57 19.00 14.57
CA CYS A 725 -20.94 20.20 13.81
C CYS A 725 -22.36 20.63 14.20
N SER A 726 -22.58 21.92 14.38
CA SER A 726 -23.89 22.51 14.72
C SER A 726 -24.27 23.60 13.73
N ASN A 727 -25.58 23.84 13.56
CA ASN A 727 -26.10 24.89 12.67
C ASN A 727 -25.59 24.80 11.21
N VAL A 728 -25.30 23.59 10.73
CA VAL A 728 -24.93 23.35 9.33
C VAL A 728 -26.17 22.96 8.54
N SER A 729 -26.43 23.62 7.41
CA SER A 729 -27.59 23.36 6.56
C SER A 729 -27.64 21.91 6.06
N CYS A 730 -26.49 21.31 5.75
CA CYS A 730 -26.32 19.90 5.36
C CYS A 730 -26.86 18.90 6.40
N HIS A 731 -26.92 19.30 7.67
CA HIS A 731 -27.40 18.48 8.78
C HIS A 731 -28.73 18.97 9.36
N GLY A 732 -29.46 19.80 8.60
CA GLY A 732 -30.72 20.40 9.04
C GLY A 732 -30.54 21.29 10.28
N GLY A 733 -29.36 21.90 10.42
CA GLY A 733 -28.96 22.70 11.57
C GLY A 733 -29.02 21.97 12.92
N GLN A 734 -29.11 20.64 12.93
CA GLN A 734 -28.96 19.84 14.14
C GLN A 734 -27.48 19.68 14.48
N THR A 735 -27.19 19.35 15.74
CA THR A 735 -25.84 18.94 16.14
C THR A 735 -25.60 17.52 15.67
N THR A 736 -24.53 17.30 14.92
CA THR A 736 -24.16 15.98 14.41
C THR A 736 -23.66 15.06 15.54
N PRO A 737 -23.67 13.73 15.32
CA PRO A 737 -22.75 12.84 15.99
C PRO A 737 -21.28 13.28 15.79
N ASN A 738 -20.37 12.69 16.56
CA ASN A 738 -18.95 12.93 16.40
C ASN A 738 -18.53 12.60 14.95
N TRP A 739 -17.88 13.52 14.24
CA TRP A 739 -17.63 13.36 12.81
C TRP A 739 -16.51 12.34 12.49
N TRP A 740 -15.72 11.94 13.49
CA TRP A 740 -14.70 10.89 13.35
C TRP A 740 -15.22 9.48 13.63
N THR A 741 -16.10 9.35 14.63
CA THR A 741 -16.47 8.06 15.22
C THR A 741 -17.97 7.77 15.15
N GLY A 742 -18.78 8.79 14.87
CA GLY A 742 -20.23 8.69 14.72
C GLY A 742 -20.63 8.36 13.28
N GLN A 743 -21.80 7.75 13.15
CA GLN A 743 -22.40 7.43 11.85
C GLN A 743 -23.85 7.90 11.81
N LEU A 744 -24.29 8.31 10.62
CA LEU A 744 -25.69 8.61 10.33
C LEU A 744 -26.10 7.92 9.03
N SER A 745 -27.17 7.14 9.06
CA SER A 745 -27.76 6.49 7.89
C SER A 745 -28.84 7.39 7.27
N VAL A 746 -28.44 8.16 6.25
CA VAL A 746 -29.32 9.10 5.53
C VAL A 746 -30.63 8.45 5.04
N ASN A 747 -30.57 7.18 4.61
CA ASN A 747 -31.71 6.48 4.05
C ASN A 747 -32.78 6.07 5.08
N SER A 748 -32.45 6.03 6.37
CA SER A 748 -33.35 5.54 7.41
C SER A 748 -33.57 6.53 8.56
N GLU A 749 -32.66 7.47 8.76
CA GLU A 749 -32.62 8.36 9.93
C GLU A 749 -33.00 9.79 9.59
N CYS A 750 -34.01 9.98 8.72
CA CYS A 750 -34.41 11.30 8.21
C CYS A 750 -34.72 12.33 9.31
N VAL A 751 -35.24 11.88 10.46
CA VAL A 751 -35.59 12.75 11.60
C VAL A 751 -34.37 13.32 12.33
N SER A 752 -33.18 12.77 12.11
CA SER A 752 -31.93 13.29 12.67
C SER A 752 -31.52 14.61 12.04
N CYS A 753 -32.01 14.93 10.84
CA CYS A 753 -31.83 16.23 10.16
C CYS A 753 -33.14 17.00 10.06
N HIS A 754 -34.26 16.31 9.88
CA HIS A 754 -35.58 16.92 9.75
C HIS A 754 -36.40 16.79 11.04
N THR A 755 -35.91 17.38 12.15
CA THR A 755 -36.61 17.35 13.43
C THR A 755 -37.92 18.17 13.39
N SER A 756 -39.02 17.59 13.87
CA SER A 756 -40.31 18.29 13.98
C SER A 756 -40.22 19.52 14.89
N GLY A 757 -40.90 20.61 14.50
CA GLY A 757 -40.91 21.87 15.28
C GLY A 757 -39.71 22.78 15.06
N THR A 758 -38.77 22.40 14.16
CA THR A 758 -37.65 23.26 13.77
C THR A 758 -38.00 24.16 12.57
N THR A 759 -37.29 25.28 12.46
CA THR A 759 -37.39 26.22 11.33
C THR A 759 -36.11 26.15 10.49
N GLN A 760 -36.01 25.13 9.64
CA GLN A 760 -34.94 24.98 8.66
C GLN A 760 -35.47 25.18 7.24
N TYR A 761 -34.60 25.62 6.32
CA TYR A 761 -34.94 25.85 4.90
C TYR A 761 -35.58 24.61 4.25
N ASN A 762 -35.03 23.43 4.53
CA ASN A 762 -35.52 22.12 4.11
C ASN A 762 -36.06 21.29 5.30
N GLY A 763 -36.52 21.96 6.37
CA GLY A 763 -36.92 21.30 7.62
C GLY A 763 -38.15 20.40 7.52
N TYR A 764 -38.51 19.73 8.62
CA TYR A 764 -39.62 18.76 8.71
C TYR A 764 -40.96 19.20 8.06
N ASN A 765 -41.21 20.51 7.92
CA ASN A 765 -42.47 21.05 7.39
C ASN A 765 -42.41 21.54 5.93
N SER A 766 -41.28 21.43 5.24
CA SER A 766 -41.05 21.98 3.90
C SER A 766 -41.93 21.36 2.80
N GLY A 767 -42.56 20.20 3.06
CA GLY A 767 -43.55 19.54 2.18
C GLY A 767 -44.99 19.47 2.71
N GLU A 768 -45.42 20.39 3.61
CA GLU A 768 -46.76 20.39 4.24
C GLU A 768 -47.14 19.08 4.99
N HIS A 769 -46.19 18.49 5.73
CA HIS A 769 -46.40 17.29 6.57
C HIS A 769 -47.40 17.44 7.73
N ARG A 770 -48.06 18.60 7.88
CA ARG A 770 -49.03 18.89 8.96
C ARG A 770 -50.21 17.90 8.98
N LYS A 771 -50.49 17.21 7.87
CA LYS A 771 -51.52 16.17 7.74
C LYS A 771 -51.04 14.74 8.10
N HIS A 772 -49.74 14.52 8.36
CA HIS A 772 -49.12 13.18 8.40
C HIS A 772 -48.20 12.91 9.61
N ARG A 773 -48.40 13.63 10.71
CA ARG A 773 -47.46 13.75 11.87
C ARG A 773 -47.03 12.46 12.59
N ASN A 774 -47.52 11.28 12.22
CA ASN A 774 -47.31 10.02 12.94
C ASN A 774 -46.77 8.86 12.08
N GLN A 775 -46.31 9.12 10.85
CA GLN A 775 -45.70 8.08 9.99
C GLN A 775 -44.24 8.43 9.69
N SER A 776 -43.39 7.40 9.54
CA SER A 776 -42.03 7.59 9.05
C SER A 776 -42.04 8.10 7.62
N CYS A 777 -41.08 8.95 7.25
CA CYS A 777 -40.94 9.53 5.92
C CYS A 777 -40.89 8.43 4.83
N THR A 778 -40.20 7.32 5.11
CA THR A 778 -40.03 6.18 4.20
C THR A 778 -41.31 5.38 3.96
N VAL A 779 -42.38 5.63 4.72
CA VAL A 779 -43.71 5.03 4.45
C VAL A 779 -44.27 5.55 3.13
N CYS A 780 -44.00 6.82 2.80
CA CYS A 780 -44.54 7.49 1.62
C CYS A 780 -43.46 7.82 0.59
N HIS A 781 -42.25 8.13 1.04
CA HIS A 781 -41.17 8.59 0.17
C HIS A 781 -40.16 7.49 -0.15
N ASN A 782 -39.92 7.29 -1.45
CA ASN A 782 -38.92 6.37 -1.95
C ASN A 782 -37.53 7.02 -1.86
N THR A 783 -36.67 6.43 -1.05
CA THR A 783 -35.30 6.92 -0.80
C THR A 783 -34.42 6.92 -2.04
N GLY A 784 -34.62 5.98 -2.97
CA GLY A 784 -33.92 5.96 -4.25
C GLY A 784 -34.34 7.11 -5.18
N ALA A 785 -35.63 7.48 -5.17
CA ALA A 785 -36.11 8.66 -5.90
C ALA A 785 -35.65 9.97 -5.22
N LEU A 786 -35.55 9.97 -3.89
CA LEU A 786 -35.09 11.10 -3.07
C LEU A 786 -33.61 11.41 -3.34
N ALA A 787 -32.76 10.38 -3.46
CA ALA A 787 -31.31 10.50 -3.66
C ALA A 787 -30.90 11.34 -4.89
N ASN A 788 -31.75 11.42 -5.92
CA ASN A 788 -31.47 12.14 -7.16
C ASN A 788 -31.36 13.67 -6.99
N GLY A 789 -31.78 14.22 -5.85
CA GLY A 789 -31.72 15.67 -5.61
C GLY A 789 -31.56 16.11 -4.15
N HIS A 790 -31.63 15.18 -3.19
CA HIS A 790 -31.68 15.46 -1.73
C HIS A 790 -30.44 16.18 -1.14
N PHE A 791 -29.40 16.41 -1.93
CA PHE A 791 -28.20 17.13 -1.50
C PHE A 791 -27.73 18.20 -2.49
N GLY A 792 -28.46 18.41 -3.59
CA GLY A 792 -28.00 19.22 -4.72
C GLY A 792 -28.09 20.73 -4.50
N SER A 793 -28.62 21.22 -3.37
CA SER A 793 -28.81 22.66 -3.15
C SER A 793 -28.65 23.10 -1.69
N LEU A 794 -27.92 22.33 -0.87
CA LEU A 794 -27.69 22.60 0.55
C LEU A 794 -26.98 23.93 0.85
N ASN A 795 -26.27 24.50 -0.12
CA ASN A 795 -25.67 25.82 -0.05
C ASN A 795 -26.66 26.96 -0.37
N THR A 796 -27.95 26.65 -0.52
CA THR A 796 -29.01 27.62 -0.81
C THR A 796 -30.19 27.43 0.15
N SER A 797 -31.05 28.45 0.25
CA SER A 797 -32.27 28.39 1.06
C SER A 797 -33.45 27.70 0.37
N GLY A 798 -33.26 27.08 -0.80
CA GLY A 798 -34.33 26.45 -1.58
C GLY A 798 -34.62 25.00 -1.17
N LEU A 799 -35.86 24.54 -1.36
CA LEU A 799 -36.19 23.12 -1.21
C LEU A 799 -35.64 22.32 -2.40
N GLU A 800 -35.02 21.20 -2.09
CA GLU A 800 -34.39 20.31 -3.08
C GLU A 800 -35.44 19.50 -3.85
N GLY A 801 -35.80 20.00 -5.03
CA GLY A 801 -36.57 19.27 -6.03
C GLY A 801 -38.09 19.22 -5.82
N ASN A 802 -38.75 18.45 -6.68
CA ASN A 802 -40.20 18.31 -6.68
C ASN A 802 -40.62 17.25 -5.65
N ALA A 803 -40.98 17.64 -4.43
CA ALA A 803 -41.41 16.72 -3.37
C ALA A 803 -42.45 15.66 -3.81
N PRO A 804 -43.48 16.00 -4.62
CA PRO A 804 -44.35 15.03 -5.30
C PRO A 804 -43.66 13.87 -6.03
N ALA A 805 -42.48 14.09 -6.62
CA ALA A 805 -41.77 13.10 -7.43
C ALA A 805 -41.16 11.95 -6.60
N THR A 806 -41.12 12.08 -5.28
CA THR A 806 -40.51 11.09 -4.39
C THR A 806 -41.56 10.21 -3.70
N VAL A 807 -42.85 10.50 -3.89
CA VAL A 807 -43.96 9.76 -3.27
C VAL A 807 -44.26 8.49 -4.07
N GLY A 808 -44.24 7.33 -3.40
CA GLY A 808 -44.62 6.05 -3.99
C GLY A 808 -43.47 5.21 -4.55
N GLY A 809 -43.79 4.00 -5.01
CA GLY A 809 -42.84 3.03 -5.56
C GLY A 809 -42.60 1.82 -4.64
N GLY A 810 -41.84 0.84 -5.12
CA GLY A 810 -41.76 -0.52 -4.54
C GLY A 810 -41.25 -0.61 -3.09
N SER A 811 -40.54 0.41 -2.60
CA SER A 811 -40.05 0.49 -1.21
C SER A 811 -41.01 1.21 -0.25
N THR A 812 -42.13 1.74 -0.75
CA THR A 812 -43.09 2.54 0.04
C THR A 812 -44.41 1.79 0.20
N ARG A 813 -45.29 2.28 1.10
CA ARG A 813 -46.67 1.79 1.21
C ARG A 813 -47.64 2.50 0.24
N VAL A 814 -47.16 3.44 -0.56
CA VAL A 814 -47.91 4.16 -1.58
C VAL A 814 -47.70 3.47 -2.92
N THR A 815 -48.72 2.77 -3.39
CA THR A 815 -48.66 1.95 -4.61
C THR A 815 -48.78 2.78 -5.89
N SER A 816 -49.43 3.94 -5.82
CA SER A 816 -49.44 4.92 -6.91
C SER A 816 -49.64 6.33 -6.36
N TYR A 817 -49.02 7.32 -7.00
CA TYR A 817 -49.23 8.73 -6.71
C TYR A 817 -49.31 9.54 -8.01
N ASP A 818 -50.31 10.41 -8.12
CA ASP A 818 -50.47 11.35 -9.24
C ASP A 818 -50.09 12.76 -8.79
N PRO A 819 -48.92 13.28 -9.22
CA PRO A 819 -48.43 14.59 -8.81
C PRO A 819 -49.26 15.75 -9.37
N GLY A 820 -50.04 15.54 -10.44
CA GLY A 820 -50.92 16.56 -11.01
C GLY A 820 -52.21 16.76 -10.23
N THR A 821 -52.64 15.75 -9.47
CA THR A 821 -53.91 15.76 -8.72
C THR A 821 -53.77 15.56 -7.22
N GLY A 822 -52.56 15.27 -6.70
CA GLY A 822 -52.31 14.99 -5.29
C GLY A 822 -52.94 13.68 -4.78
N ASN A 823 -53.40 12.81 -5.69
CA ASN A 823 -54.09 11.57 -5.34
C ASN A 823 -53.10 10.42 -5.14
N CYS A 824 -53.30 9.62 -4.09
CA CYS A 824 -52.52 8.40 -3.87
C CYS A 824 -53.42 7.16 -3.70
N THR A 825 -52.85 5.99 -4.01
CA THR A 825 -53.35 4.69 -3.54
C THR A 825 -52.32 4.10 -2.58
N THR A 826 -52.79 3.51 -1.47
CA THR A 826 -51.90 2.94 -0.45
C THR A 826 -52.34 1.53 -0.07
N SER A 827 -51.44 0.77 0.56
CA SER A 827 -51.77 -0.56 1.12
C SER A 827 -52.40 -0.49 2.52
N CYS A 828 -52.42 0.69 3.15
CA CYS A 828 -52.92 0.89 4.51
C CYS A 828 -54.39 1.31 4.55
N HIS A 829 -54.90 1.98 3.51
CA HIS A 829 -56.26 2.51 3.40
C HIS A 829 -56.64 2.72 1.92
N GLY A 830 -57.90 3.11 1.65
CA GLY A 830 -58.40 3.37 0.30
C GLY A 830 -57.75 4.56 -0.41
N ARG A 831 -58.33 4.98 -1.53
CA ARG A 831 -57.85 6.14 -2.30
C ARG A 831 -58.10 7.44 -1.52
N GLU A 832 -57.07 8.27 -1.37
CA GLU A 832 -57.13 9.57 -0.70
C GLU A 832 -56.66 10.69 -1.64
N THR A 833 -57.14 11.91 -1.39
CA THR A 833 -56.79 13.13 -2.13
C THR A 833 -56.14 14.12 -1.16
N TRP A 834 -54.92 14.59 -1.46
CA TRP A 834 -54.11 15.37 -0.51
C TRP A 834 -53.85 16.81 -0.94
#